data_AF-A0AAV6M720-F1
#
_entry.id   AF-A0AAV6M720-F1
#
_cell.length_a   1.000
_cell.length_b   1.000
_cell.length_c   1.000
_cell.angle_alpha   90.00
_cell.angle_beta   90.00
_cell.angle_gamma   90.00
#
_symmetry.space_group_name_H-M   'P 1'
#
loop_
_entity.id
_entity.type
_entity.pdbx_description
1 polymer ?
#
loop_
_entity_poly.entity_id
_entity_poly.type
_entity_poly.pdbx_seq_one_letter_code
_entity_poly.pdbx_strand_id
1 'polypeptide(L)'
;MESLWKLLYLLEPAPVTLIVTAVAVTFGSAFRALNYGKEMERNRDFSEASITLDRSQALMIPVMSSCSLLLMFYLFSSVSQLLTAFTAVASVSSLFFCLAPYMACLKSQFGLADPYVSRCCSKSFTRIQGLLLMACFGLVAAWLVSGHWILNNLLGISICVAFVSHVRLPNVKICAMLLVCLFVYDIFWVFFSERFFGANVMVSVATQQASNPVHTVANSLSLPGLQLITKKLELPVKIVFPRNLLGGVIPGKNATDFMMLGLGDMAIPAMFLALVLCFDHRKSRDTVNLLDMHARGHKYIWYALPGYAIGLVTALAAGVLTHSPQPALLYLVPSTLGPVIAISWIRKDFLELWEGPLPNPNDKVTPLCGVYNENPLSYLVSVDGFNFLIDCGWNDHFDPALLQPLSRVASTIDAVLISHPDTLHLGALPYAMKQLGLSAPVYSTEPVYRLGLLTMYDQFIARKQVSEFDLFTLDDIDSAFQVVTRLTYSQNHHLSGKGEGIVIAPHVAGHLLGGTLWKITKDGEDVIYAVDFNHRKERHLNGTILESFVRPAVLITDAYNALNNQPYRRQKDKEFGDTIQKTLRANGNVLLPVDTAGRVLELIQILEWYWEEESLNFPIFFLTYVASSTIDYIKSFLEWMSDSIAKSFEHTRNNAFLLKHVTLLINKSELDNAPDGPKVVLASMASLEAGYSHDIFVEWATDAKNLILFSERGQFGTLARMLQADPPPKAVKVTVSKRVPLTGDELVAYEEEQNRKKEEALKASLLKEEQSKASHGTDNDTGDPMIIDASSNVAPDVGSHGGAYRDIFIDGFVPPSTSVSPMFPFYENTSAWDDFGEVINPDDYVIKDEDMDQSAPHGGVDVDGKLDETAANLILDMKPSKVVSNELTVQVKCSLHYMDFEGRSDGRSIKSILSHVAPLKLVLVHGTAEATEHLKQHCLKNVCPHVYAPQIEETIDVTSDLCAYKVQLSEKLMSNVLFKKLGDYEISWLDADVGKTENGTLSLLPLSKAALPHKSVLVGDLKMADFKQFLSSKGIQVEFAGGALRCGEYVTLRKVSDASQKGGGSGTQQVVIEGPLCEDYYKIRELLYSQFYLL
;
A
#
# COMPACT_ATOMS: atom_id res chain seq x y z
N MET A 1 41.48 -7.79 -56.24
CA MET A 1 41.05 -6.47 -56.77
C MET A 1 39.71 -6.53 -57.49
N GLU A 2 39.34 -7.59 -58.23
CA GLU A 2 38.03 -7.71 -58.89
C GLU A 2 36.82 -7.63 -57.93
N SER A 3 36.93 -8.17 -56.72
CA SER A 3 35.87 -8.12 -55.70
C SER A 3 35.64 -6.72 -55.12
N LEU A 4 36.65 -5.84 -55.11
CA LEU A 4 36.51 -4.44 -54.64
C LEU A 4 35.81 -3.56 -55.69
N TRP A 5 36.05 -3.78 -56.99
CA TRP A 5 35.31 -3.09 -58.05
C TRP A 5 33.81 -3.44 -58.07
N LYS A 6 33.47 -4.68 -57.71
CA LYS A 6 32.05 -5.09 -57.54
C LYS A 6 31.36 -4.38 -56.38
N LEU A 7 32.08 -3.96 -55.34
CA LEU A 7 31.52 -3.17 -54.24
C LEU A 7 31.23 -1.72 -54.64
N LEU A 8 31.86 -1.20 -55.70
CA LEU A 8 31.54 0.12 -56.26
C LEU A 8 30.06 0.20 -56.73
N TYR A 9 29.46 -0.96 -57.03
CA TYR A 9 28.03 -1.11 -57.32
C TYR A 9 27.12 -0.60 -56.20
N LEU A 10 27.56 -0.64 -54.93
CA LEU A 10 26.79 -0.11 -53.80
C LEU A 10 26.66 1.41 -53.81
N LEU A 11 27.54 2.13 -54.54
CA LEU A 11 27.44 3.58 -54.71
C LEU A 11 26.51 3.98 -55.86
N GLU A 12 25.92 3.03 -56.59
CA GLU A 12 24.94 3.35 -57.62
C GLU A 12 23.68 4.00 -57.01
N PRO A 13 22.95 4.83 -57.79
CA PRO A 13 21.79 5.55 -57.29
C PRO A 13 20.69 4.63 -56.72
N ALA A 14 20.49 3.43 -57.27
CA ALA A 14 19.44 2.52 -56.84
C ALA A 14 19.68 1.92 -55.43
N PRO A 15 20.83 1.27 -55.12
CA PRO A 15 21.16 0.83 -53.76
C PRO A 15 21.16 1.96 -52.74
N VAL A 16 21.72 3.13 -53.09
CA VAL A 16 21.74 4.29 -52.19
C VAL A 16 20.33 4.77 -51.88
N THR A 17 19.45 4.87 -52.89
CA THR A 17 18.05 5.27 -52.69
C THR A 17 17.31 4.25 -51.82
N LEU A 18 17.56 2.95 -52.00
CA LEU A 18 16.97 1.90 -51.18
C LEU A 18 17.41 2.02 -49.71
N ILE A 19 18.71 2.17 -49.44
CA ILE A 19 19.25 2.31 -48.09
C ILE A 19 18.67 3.56 -47.41
N VAL A 20 18.71 4.71 -48.08
CA VAL A 20 18.19 5.98 -47.54
C VAL A 20 16.69 5.85 -47.25
N THR A 21 15.92 5.25 -48.17
CA THR A 21 14.48 5.02 -47.96
C THR A 21 14.24 4.10 -46.76
N ALA A 22 14.96 2.98 -46.66
CA ALA A 22 14.81 2.02 -45.58
C ALA A 22 15.11 2.67 -44.21
N VAL A 23 16.23 3.40 -44.09
CA VAL A 23 16.63 4.10 -42.86
C VAL A 23 15.60 5.17 -42.47
N ALA A 24 15.13 5.97 -43.44
CA ALA A 24 14.11 7.00 -43.21
C ALA A 24 12.77 6.39 -42.75
N VAL A 25 12.35 5.28 -43.37
CA VAL A 25 11.11 4.56 -43.01
C VAL A 25 11.22 3.94 -41.63
N THR A 26 12.34 3.29 -41.28
CA THR A 26 12.51 2.71 -39.95
C THR A 26 12.51 3.75 -38.85
N PHE A 27 13.19 4.88 -39.06
CA PHE A 27 13.20 5.99 -38.11
C PHE A 27 11.83 6.67 -38.00
N GLY A 28 11.18 6.94 -39.14
CA GLY A 28 9.84 7.54 -39.18
C GLY A 28 8.78 6.66 -38.51
N SER A 29 8.85 5.34 -38.71
CA SER A 29 7.96 4.36 -38.08
C SER A 29 8.16 4.34 -36.56
N ALA A 30 9.40 4.30 -36.08
CA ALA A 30 9.73 4.35 -34.65
C ALA A 30 9.25 5.65 -34.00
N PHE A 31 9.44 6.80 -34.68
CA PHE A 31 8.98 8.10 -34.19
C PHE A 31 7.45 8.21 -34.17
N ARG A 32 6.75 7.70 -35.20
CA ARG A 32 5.29 7.66 -35.22
C ARG A 32 4.75 6.75 -34.12
N ALA A 33 5.37 5.60 -33.89
CA ALA A 33 5.00 4.68 -32.81
C ALA A 33 5.14 5.34 -31.42
N LEU A 34 6.21 6.12 -31.18
CA LEU A 34 6.35 6.93 -29.96
C LEU A 34 5.24 7.97 -29.80
N ASN A 35 4.94 8.73 -30.87
CA ASN A 35 3.89 9.76 -30.82
C ASN A 35 2.49 9.17 -30.65
N TYR A 36 2.20 8.08 -31.35
CA TYR A 36 0.97 7.31 -31.14
C TYR A 36 0.91 6.75 -29.72
N GLY A 37 2.06 6.33 -29.19
CA GLY A 37 2.32 6.03 -27.78
C GLY A 37 1.69 7.04 -26.82
N LYS A 38 2.12 8.30 -26.98
CA LYS A 38 1.67 9.46 -26.19
C LYS A 38 0.20 9.80 -26.43
N GLU A 39 -0.29 9.68 -27.66
CA GLU A 39 -1.70 9.89 -28.00
C GLU A 39 -2.63 8.91 -27.26
N MET A 40 -2.21 7.65 -27.11
CA MET A 40 -2.95 6.62 -26.37
C MET A 40 -2.91 6.83 -24.86
N GLU A 41 -1.77 7.20 -24.28
CA GLU A 41 -1.67 7.52 -22.84
C GLU A 41 -2.63 8.63 -22.43
N ARG A 42 -2.90 9.59 -23.33
CA ARG A 42 -3.86 10.68 -23.09
C ARG A 42 -5.33 10.22 -23.18
N ASN A 43 -5.62 9.15 -23.92
CA ASN A 43 -6.98 8.73 -24.26
C ASN A 43 -7.20 7.23 -23.98
N ARG A 44 -7.85 6.92 -22.85
CA ARG A 44 -8.10 5.55 -22.35
C ARG A 44 -8.70 4.59 -23.39
N ASP A 45 -9.64 5.06 -24.22
CA ASP A 45 -10.34 4.28 -25.25
C ASP A 45 -9.43 3.74 -26.37
N PHE A 46 -8.24 4.34 -26.58
CA PHE A 46 -7.31 3.83 -27.59
C PHE A 46 -6.46 2.69 -27.04
N SER A 47 -6.19 2.64 -25.73
CA SER A 47 -5.35 1.61 -25.10
C SER A 47 -5.82 0.18 -25.38
N GLU A 48 -7.15 -0.04 -25.41
CA GLU A 48 -7.77 -1.33 -25.71
C GLU A 48 -7.52 -1.83 -27.15
N ALA A 49 -7.08 -0.95 -28.07
CA ALA A 49 -6.85 -1.29 -29.47
C ALA A 49 -5.38 -1.63 -29.83
N SER A 50 -4.42 -1.45 -28.92
CA SER A 50 -3.02 -1.89 -29.15
C SER A 50 -2.83 -3.36 -28.79
N ILE A 51 -2.01 -4.05 -29.59
CA ILE A 51 -1.65 -5.45 -29.34
C ILE A 51 -0.29 -5.46 -28.65
N THR A 52 -0.23 -5.91 -27.40
CA THR A 52 1.02 -6.16 -26.67
C THR A 52 1.48 -7.59 -26.92
N LEU A 53 2.74 -7.77 -27.31
CA LEU A 53 3.29 -9.08 -27.62
C LEU A 53 3.89 -9.75 -26.38
N ASP A 54 3.33 -10.89 -25.99
CA ASP A 54 3.84 -11.72 -24.88
C ASP A 54 4.99 -12.64 -25.29
N ARG A 55 5.68 -13.23 -24.30
CA ARG A 55 6.78 -14.20 -24.51
C ARG A 55 6.35 -15.38 -25.40
N SER A 56 5.18 -15.97 -25.13
CA SER A 56 4.65 -17.10 -25.89
C SER A 56 4.29 -16.69 -27.33
N GLN A 57 3.68 -15.52 -27.49
CA GLN A 57 3.31 -14.98 -28.79
C GLN A 57 4.55 -14.67 -29.65
N ALA A 58 5.60 -14.09 -29.06
CA ALA A 58 6.87 -13.83 -29.74
C ALA A 58 7.53 -15.10 -30.30
N LEU A 59 7.49 -16.20 -29.55
CA LEU A 59 8.02 -17.49 -29.99
C LEU A 59 7.17 -18.15 -31.08
N MET A 60 5.85 -17.91 -31.09
CA MET A 60 4.93 -18.48 -32.08
C MET A 60 4.97 -17.77 -33.44
N ILE A 61 5.40 -16.51 -33.52
CA ILE A 61 5.44 -15.73 -34.78
C ILE A 61 6.28 -16.44 -35.87
N PRO A 62 7.56 -16.80 -35.67
CA PRO A 62 8.36 -17.47 -36.70
C PRO A 62 7.76 -18.80 -37.17
N VAL A 63 7.10 -19.53 -36.28
CA VAL A 63 6.43 -20.81 -36.58
C VAL A 63 5.22 -20.57 -37.48
N MET A 64 4.38 -19.58 -37.13
CA MET A 64 3.22 -19.19 -37.94
C MET A 64 3.64 -18.62 -39.29
N SER A 65 4.69 -17.80 -39.34
CA SER A 65 5.27 -17.29 -40.59
C SER A 65 5.80 -18.41 -41.47
N SER A 66 6.45 -19.43 -40.90
CA SER A 66 6.94 -20.61 -41.63
C SER A 66 5.80 -21.42 -42.25
N CYS A 67 4.72 -21.64 -41.48
CA CYS A 67 3.52 -22.33 -41.97
C CYS A 67 2.85 -21.54 -43.12
N SER A 68 2.73 -20.21 -42.96
CA SER A 68 2.19 -19.32 -43.98
C SER A 68 3.03 -19.30 -45.27
N LEU A 69 4.37 -19.29 -45.14
CA LEU A 69 5.28 -19.29 -46.28
C LEU A 69 5.18 -20.59 -47.08
N LEU A 70 5.08 -21.75 -46.41
CA LEU A 70 4.83 -23.04 -47.06
C LEU A 70 3.46 -23.11 -47.74
N LEU A 71 2.42 -22.61 -47.08
CA LEU A 71 1.08 -22.51 -47.66
C LEU A 71 1.13 -21.68 -48.96
N MET A 72 1.84 -20.56 -48.93
CA MET A 72 2.02 -19.69 -50.09
C MET A 72 2.82 -20.36 -51.20
N PHE A 73 3.83 -21.17 -50.88
CA PHE A 73 4.62 -21.91 -51.87
C PHE A 73 3.78 -22.94 -52.64
N TYR A 74 2.93 -23.71 -51.94
CA TYR A 74 2.13 -24.77 -52.57
C TYR A 74 0.79 -24.28 -53.14
N LEU A 75 0.14 -23.28 -52.52
CA LEU A 75 -1.21 -22.82 -52.86
C LEU A 75 -1.25 -21.38 -53.39
N PHE A 76 -0.15 -20.88 -53.95
CA PHE A 76 -0.03 -19.47 -54.38
C PHE A 76 -1.22 -19.02 -55.24
N SER A 77 -1.64 -19.81 -56.22
CA SER A 77 -2.68 -19.43 -57.17
C SER A 77 -4.06 -19.20 -56.55
N SER A 78 -4.39 -19.90 -55.46
CA SER A 78 -5.67 -19.76 -54.75
C SER A 78 -5.58 -18.68 -53.66
N VAL A 79 -4.43 -18.60 -52.99
CA VAL A 79 -4.21 -17.68 -51.87
C VAL A 79 -3.91 -16.25 -52.34
N SER A 80 -3.32 -16.06 -53.53
CA SER A 80 -2.91 -14.74 -54.01
C SER A 80 -4.06 -13.75 -54.14
N GLN A 81 -5.24 -14.19 -54.59
CA GLN A 81 -6.43 -13.32 -54.72
C GLN A 81 -6.93 -12.83 -53.35
N LEU A 82 -6.98 -13.74 -52.38
CA LEU A 82 -7.37 -13.43 -51.00
C LEU A 82 -6.36 -12.47 -50.35
N LEU A 83 -5.07 -12.71 -50.57
CA LEU A 83 -3.99 -11.86 -50.06
C LEU A 83 -4.04 -10.45 -50.67
N THR A 84 -4.33 -10.32 -51.97
CA THR A 84 -4.53 -9.00 -52.62
C THR A 84 -5.72 -8.24 -52.02
N ALA A 85 -6.83 -8.94 -51.71
CA ALA A 85 -7.98 -8.31 -51.07
C ALA A 85 -7.67 -7.83 -49.64
N PHE A 86 -7.03 -8.67 -48.82
CA PHE A 86 -6.63 -8.29 -47.46
C PHE A 86 -5.61 -7.15 -47.44
N THR A 87 -4.60 -7.20 -48.33
CA THR A 87 -3.60 -6.13 -48.43
C THR A 87 -4.22 -4.81 -48.89
N ALA A 88 -5.20 -4.82 -49.79
CA ALA A 88 -5.93 -3.61 -50.18
C ALA A 88 -6.69 -2.97 -48.99
N VAL A 89 -7.39 -3.79 -48.18
CA VAL A 89 -8.08 -3.30 -46.97
C VAL A 89 -7.09 -2.76 -45.95
N ALA A 90 -6.00 -3.50 -45.69
CA ALA A 90 -4.94 -3.07 -44.79
C ALA A 90 -4.28 -1.77 -45.27
N SER A 91 -4.05 -1.60 -46.57
CA SER A 91 -3.52 -0.38 -47.18
C SER A 91 -4.42 0.83 -46.96
N VAL A 92 -5.75 0.71 -47.13
CA VAL A 92 -6.69 1.82 -46.88
C VAL A 92 -6.64 2.25 -45.40
N SER A 93 -6.69 1.27 -44.49
CA SER A 93 -6.61 1.53 -43.05
C SER A 93 -5.28 2.18 -42.65
N SER A 94 -4.17 1.66 -43.18
CA SER A 94 -2.82 2.15 -42.86
C SER A 94 -2.55 3.55 -43.41
N LEU A 95 -3.01 3.84 -44.63
CA LEU A 95 -2.93 5.19 -45.22
C LEU A 95 -3.73 6.20 -44.40
N PHE A 96 -4.95 5.84 -44.01
CA PHE A 96 -5.79 6.69 -43.17
C PHE A 96 -5.10 6.98 -41.83
N PHE A 97 -4.54 5.96 -41.18
CA PHE A 97 -3.79 6.10 -39.93
C PHE A 97 -2.58 7.04 -40.06
N CYS A 98 -1.82 6.90 -41.15
CA CYS A 98 -0.63 7.73 -41.38
C CYS A 98 -0.99 9.19 -41.69
N LEU A 99 -2.06 9.44 -42.45
CA LEU A 99 -2.45 10.78 -42.91
C LEU A 99 -3.33 11.55 -41.91
N ALA A 100 -4.04 10.86 -41.01
CA ALA A 100 -4.90 11.47 -40.00
C ALA A 100 -4.22 12.57 -39.15
N PRO A 101 -3.02 12.37 -38.56
CA PRO A 101 -2.37 13.41 -37.75
C PRO A 101 -1.97 14.65 -38.56
N TYR A 102 -1.54 14.46 -39.82
CA TYR A 102 -1.21 15.58 -40.72
C TYR A 102 -2.45 16.40 -41.06
N MET A 103 -3.59 15.74 -41.30
CA MET A 103 -4.85 16.43 -41.59
C MET A 103 -5.41 17.17 -40.37
N ALA A 104 -5.18 16.64 -39.16
CA ALA A 104 -5.48 17.34 -37.91
C ALA A 104 -4.60 18.59 -37.72
N CYS A 105 -3.30 18.50 -38.06
CA CYS A 105 -2.39 19.65 -38.05
C CYS A 105 -2.81 20.72 -39.06
N LEU A 106 -3.15 20.30 -40.29
CA LEU A 106 -3.65 21.20 -41.34
C LEU A 106 -4.94 21.89 -40.91
N LYS A 107 -5.89 21.16 -40.30
CA LYS A 107 -7.11 21.73 -39.73
C LYS A 107 -6.80 22.78 -38.65
N SER A 108 -5.85 22.49 -37.76
CA SER A 108 -5.43 23.40 -36.71
C SER A 108 -4.76 24.67 -37.24
N GLN A 109 -4.02 24.58 -38.35
CA GLN A 109 -3.37 25.73 -38.98
C GLN A 109 -4.34 26.61 -39.77
N PHE A 110 -5.33 26.01 -40.44
CA PHE A 110 -6.28 26.72 -41.31
C PHE A 110 -7.62 27.07 -40.67
N GLY A 111 -7.89 26.66 -39.42
CA GLY A 111 -9.08 27.08 -38.66
C GLY A 111 -10.43 26.65 -39.27
N LEU A 112 -10.45 25.55 -40.03
CA LEU A 112 -11.65 25.10 -40.75
C LEU A 112 -12.71 24.54 -39.76
N ALA A 113 -13.89 25.17 -39.73
CA ALA A 113 -15.06 24.68 -39.03
C ALA A 113 -15.61 23.42 -39.72
N ASP A 114 -15.87 22.36 -38.95
CA ASP A 114 -16.12 21.02 -39.49
C ASP A 114 -17.36 20.39 -38.82
N PRO A 115 -18.56 20.52 -39.42
CA PRO A 115 -19.78 19.94 -38.87
C PRO A 115 -19.78 18.40 -39.00
N TYR A 116 -20.30 17.70 -37.98
CA TYR A 116 -20.47 16.25 -37.98
C TYR A 116 -21.48 15.82 -39.05
N VAL A 117 -21.17 14.78 -39.85
CA VAL A 117 -21.99 14.42 -41.03
C VAL A 117 -22.80 13.13 -40.90
N SER A 118 -22.49 12.20 -39.98
CA SER A 118 -23.34 11.02 -39.77
C SER A 118 -22.99 10.25 -38.49
N ARG A 119 -24.01 9.67 -37.82
CA ARG A 119 -23.87 8.56 -36.85
C ARG A 119 -24.13 7.24 -37.58
N CYS A 120 -23.10 6.67 -38.20
CA CYS A 120 -23.12 5.26 -38.57
C CYS A 120 -21.96 4.59 -37.86
N CYS A 121 -22.27 3.60 -37.02
CA CYS A 121 -21.36 2.87 -36.12
C CYS A 121 -20.70 3.72 -35.02
N SER A 122 -21.30 3.76 -33.82
CA SER A 122 -20.78 4.13 -32.46
C SER A 122 -19.90 5.39 -32.26
N LYS A 123 -19.07 5.83 -33.21
CA LYS A 123 -18.17 7.00 -33.15
C LYS A 123 -18.64 8.11 -34.11
N SER A 124 -18.47 9.37 -33.70
CA SER A 124 -18.79 10.54 -34.53
C SER A 124 -17.76 10.73 -35.63
N PHE A 125 -18.20 10.78 -36.89
CA PHE A 125 -17.34 10.92 -38.06
C PHE A 125 -17.38 12.34 -38.61
N THR A 126 -16.23 13.00 -38.80
CA THR A 126 -16.16 14.38 -39.34
C THR A 126 -16.08 14.40 -40.88
N ARG A 127 -16.47 15.50 -41.54
CA ARG A 127 -16.42 15.59 -43.02
C ARG A 127 -15.00 15.44 -43.54
N ILE A 128 -14.03 16.03 -42.85
CA ILE A 128 -12.61 15.94 -43.23
C ILE A 128 -12.11 14.49 -43.13
N GLN A 129 -12.51 13.75 -42.08
CA GLN A 129 -12.18 12.32 -41.97
C GLN A 129 -12.82 11.49 -43.09
N GLY A 130 -14.05 11.82 -43.49
CA GLY A 130 -14.71 11.17 -44.63
C GLY A 130 -14.06 11.46 -45.97
N LEU A 131 -13.67 12.71 -46.22
CA LEU A 131 -12.92 13.08 -47.43
C LEU A 131 -11.55 12.38 -47.47
N LEU A 132 -10.86 12.30 -46.33
CA LEU A 132 -9.59 11.58 -46.22
C LEU A 132 -9.77 10.08 -46.51
N LEU A 133 -10.81 9.46 -45.95
CA LEU A 133 -11.11 8.05 -46.20
C LEU A 133 -11.39 7.81 -47.70
N MET A 134 -12.19 8.67 -48.34
CA MET A 134 -12.45 8.60 -49.79
C MET A 134 -11.17 8.77 -50.62
N ALA A 135 -10.27 9.68 -50.23
CA ALA A 135 -8.98 9.84 -50.88
C ALA A 135 -8.09 8.58 -50.74
N CYS A 136 -8.09 7.94 -49.57
CA CYS A 136 -7.36 6.69 -49.34
C CYS A 136 -7.90 5.55 -50.23
N PHE A 137 -9.22 5.41 -50.32
CA PHE A 137 -9.85 4.46 -51.26
C PHE A 137 -9.47 4.76 -52.72
N GLY A 138 -9.44 6.04 -53.11
CA GLY A 138 -9.02 6.46 -54.45
C GLY A 138 -7.58 6.06 -54.78
N LEU A 139 -6.64 6.25 -53.85
CA LEU A 139 -5.23 5.87 -54.04
C LEU A 139 -5.04 4.35 -54.16
N VAL A 140 -5.74 3.55 -53.34
CA VAL A 140 -5.67 2.08 -53.42
C VAL A 140 -6.33 1.57 -54.71
N ALA A 141 -7.43 2.17 -55.15
CA ALA A 141 -8.04 1.87 -56.44
C ALA A 141 -7.10 2.21 -57.61
N ALA A 142 -6.42 3.35 -57.55
CA ALA A 142 -5.42 3.73 -58.55
C ALA A 142 -4.25 2.74 -58.61
N TRP A 143 -3.81 2.20 -57.47
CA TRP A 143 -2.81 1.12 -57.42
C TRP A 143 -3.33 -0.18 -58.04
N LEU A 144 -4.56 -0.61 -57.71
CA LEU A 144 -5.18 -1.81 -58.28
C LEU A 144 -5.34 -1.75 -59.81
N VAL A 145 -5.49 -0.54 -60.38
CA VAL A 145 -5.59 -0.33 -61.83
C VAL A 145 -4.20 -0.23 -62.46
N SER A 146 -3.32 0.64 -61.93
CA SER A 146 -2.07 1.03 -62.57
C SER A 146 -0.87 0.12 -62.31
N GLY A 147 -0.86 -0.61 -61.18
CA GLY A 147 0.26 -1.45 -60.76
C GLY A 147 1.61 -0.72 -60.64
N HIS A 148 1.62 0.60 -60.51
CA HIS A 148 2.86 1.39 -60.49
C HIS A 148 3.70 1.13 -59.22
N TRP A 149 5.02 0.98 -59.40
CA TRP A 149 5.97 0.70 -58.31
C TRP A 149 6.00 1.81 -57.23
N ILE A 150 5.80 3.07 -57.62
CA ILE A 150 5.75 4.22 -56.68
C ILE A 150 4.56 4.08 -55.72
N LEU A 151 3.37 3.78 -56.25
CA LEU A 151 2.19 3.56 -55.42
C LEU A 151 2.38 2.32 -54.54
N ASN A 152 2.96 1.24 -55.09
CA ASN A 152 3.24 0.04 -54.31
C ASN A 152 4.16 0.33 -53.11
N ASN A 153 5.24 1.10 -53.30
CA ASN A 153 6.15 1.49 -52.23
C ASN A 153 5.47 2.40 -51.21
N LEU A 154 4.64 3.36 -51.63
CA LEU A 154 3.90 4.24 -50.73
C LEU A 154 2.93 3.45 -49.82
N LEU A 155 2.20 2.48 -50.40
CA LEU A 155 1.31 1.60 -49.65
C LEU A 155 2.10 0.71 -48.68
N GLY A 156 3.23 0.15 -49.12
CA GLY A 156 4.08 -0.69 -48.27
C GLY A 156 4.67 0.08 -47.09
N ILE A 157 5.16 1.30 -47.31
CA ILE A 157 5.66 2.18 -46.23
C ILE A 157 4.54 2.47 -45.22
N SER A 158 3.33 2.75 -45.70
CA SER A 158 2.18 3.03 -44.83
C SER A 158 1.81 1.82 -43.97
N ILE A 159 1.80 0.62 -44.54
CA ILE A 159 1.58 -0.64 -43.80
C ILE A 159 2.66 -0.85 -42.75
N CYS A 160 3.93 -0.60 -43.08
CA CYS A 160 5.04 -0.71 -42.14
C CYS A 160 4.89 0.23 -40.93
N VAL A 161 4.59 1.51 -41.17
CA VAL A 161 4.40 2.50 -40.11
C VAL A 161 3.22 2.13 -39.21
N ALA A 162 2.10 1.71 -39.79
CA ALA A 162 0.91 1.30 -39.04
C ALA A 162 1.19 0.04 -38.19
N PHE A 163 1.88 -0.96 -38.76
CA PHE A 163 2.24 -2.19 -38.05
C PHE A 163 3.11 -1.91 -36.82
N VAL A 164 4.19 -1.13 -36.98
CA VAL A 164 5.11 -0.76 -35.88
C VAL A 164 4.41 0.08 -34.81
N SER A 165 3.37 0.85 -35.18
CA SER A 165 2.62 1.68 -34.23
C SER A 165 1.59 0.89 -33.41
N HIS A 166 0.99 -0.16 -33.98
CA HIS A 166 -0.05 -0.96 -33.32
C HIS A 166 0.50 -2.14 -32.51
N VAL A 167 1.65 -2.71 -32.90
CA VAL A 167 2.29 -3.81 -32.20
C VAL A 167 3.27 -3.25 -31.17
N ARG A 168 2.96 -3.42 -29.89
CA ARG A 168 3.84 -3.00 -28.79
C ARG A 168 4.59 -4.18 -28.20
N LEU A 169 5.84 -3.93 -27.88
CA LEU A 169 6.67 -4.84 -27.11
C LEU A 169 6.81 -4.27 -25.69
N PRO A 170 6.66 -5.07 -24.63
CA PRO A 170 6.71 -4.57 -23.26
C PRO A 170 8.14 -4.30 -22.77
N ASN A 171 9.13 -5.04 -23.26
CA ASN A 171 10.54 -4.89 -22.87
C ASN A 171 11.51 -5.34 -23.97
N VAL A 172 12.79 -4.93 -23.82
CA VAL A 172 13.84 -5.29 -24.77
C VAL A 172 14.13 -6.80 -24.74
N LYS A 173 13.95 -7.48 -23.61
CA LYS A 173 14.07 -8.95 -23.51
C LYS A 173 13.17 -9.69 -24.50
N ILE A 174 11.87 -9.35 -24.56
CA ILE A 174 10.95 -9.97 -25.53
C ILE A 174 11.34 -9.61 -26.97
N CYS A 175 11.78 -8.37 -27.20
CA CYS A 175 12.29 -7.95 -28.51
C CYS A 175 13.52 -8.77 -28.95
N ALA A 176 14.49 -8.97 -28.05
CA ALA A 176 15.68 -9.75 -28.30
C ALA A 176 15.34 -11.22 -28.58
N MET A 177 14.40 -11.81 -27.82
CA MET A 177 13.93 -13.18 -28.10
C MET A 177 13.29 -13.30 -29.49
N LEU A 178 12.43 -12.34 -29.87
CA LEU A 178 11.81 -12.29 -31.20
C LEU A 178 12.88 -12.17 -32.31
N LEU A 179 13.83 -11.24 -32.15
CA LEU A 179 14.93 -11.01 -33.10
C LEU A 179 15.81 -12.26 -33.28
N VAL A 180 16.14 -12.96 -32.19
CA VAL A 180 16.92 -14.20 -32.24
C VAL A 180 16.16 -15.32 -32.94
N CYS A 181 14.85 -15.45 -32.69
CA CYS A 181 14.07 -16.47 -33.39
C CYS A 181 13.92 -16.15 -34.89
N LEU A 182 13.74 -14.87 -35.25
CA LEU A 182 13.66 -14.43 -36.64
C LEU A 182 15.02 -14.49 -37.37
N PHE A 183 16.12 -14.30 -36.64
CA PHE A 183 17.47 -14.56 -37.13
C PHE A 183 17.63 -16.02 -37.57
N VAL A 184 17.19 -16.99 -36.75
CA VAL A 184 17.24 -18.42 -37.10
C VAL A 184 16.30 -18.73 -38.27
N TYR A 185 15.10 -18.14 -38.27
CA TYR A 185 14.12 -18.29 -39.35
C TYR A 185 14.70 -17.89 -40.71
N ASP A 186 15.33 -16.72 -40.80
CA ASP A 186 15.83 -16.17 -42.07
C ASP A 186 16.99 -17.02 -42.64
N ILE A 187 17.90 -17.47 -41.78
CA ILE A 187 18.98 -18.40 -42.16
C ILE A 187 18.43 -19.72 -42.71
N PHE A 188 17.44 -20.30 -42.04
CA PHE A 188 16.83 -21.55 -42.46
C PHE A 188 16.18 -21.42 -43.84
N TRP A 189 15.33 -20.42 -44.03
CA TRP A 189 14.56 -20.27 -45.26
C TRP A 189 15.39 -19.80 -46.46
N VAL A 190 16.49 -19.05 -46.24
CA VAL A 190 17.37 -18.62 -47.33
C VAL A 190 18.39 -19.69 -47.72
N PHE A 191 19.07 -20.35 -46.77
CA PHE A 191 20.16 -21.28 -47.11
C PHE A 191 19.76 -22.75 -47.12
N PHE A 192 18.83 -23.18 -46.25
CA PHE A 192 18.53 -24.60 -46.07
C PHE A 192 17.28 -25.05 -46.83
N SER A 193 16.36 -24.15 -47.16
CA SER A 193 15.07 -24.51 -47.79
C SER A 193 15.22 -25.28 -49.10
N GLU A 194 16.20 -24.93 -49.93
CA GLU A 194 16.46 -25.60 -51.21
C GLU A 194 16.81 -27.08 -51.04
N ARG A 195 17.53 -27.43 -49.97
CA ARG A 195 17.95 -28.80 -49.69
C ARG A 195 16.78 -29.71 -49.29
N PHE A 196 15.74 -29.14 -48.69
CA PHE A 196 14.57 -29.89 -48.22
C PHE A 196 13.41 -29.91 -49.23
N PHE A 197 13.18 -28.81 -49.95
CA PHE A 197 12.01 -28.63 -50.83
C PHE A 197 12.35 -28.65 -52.33
N GLY A 198 13.62 -28.82 -52.70
CA GLY A 198 14.09 -28.90 -54.09
C GLY A 198 14.14 -27.57 -54.83
N ALA A 199 13.68 -26.48 -54.21
CA ALA A 199 13.80 -25.11 -54.68
C ALA A 199 13.90 -24.18 -53.48
N ASN A 200 14.56 -23.03 -53.66
CA ASN A 200 14.61 -22.01 -52.62
C ASN A 200 13.23 -21.36 -52.43
N VAL A 201 12.56 -21.73 -51.35
CA VAL A 201 11.14 -21.42 -51.12
C VAL A 201 10.95 -19.90 -50.97
N MET A 202 11.83 -19.22 -50.23
CA MET A 202 11.74 -17.78 -50.00
C MET A 202 11.90 -16.98 -51.30
N VAL A 203 12.84 -17.37 -52.16
CA VAL A 203 13.09 -16.71 -53.46
C VAL A 203 11.94 -16.95 -54.42
N SER A 204 11.42 -18.18 -54.45
CA SER A 204 10.29 -18.57 -55.29
C SER A 204 9.04 -17.76 -54.93
N VAL A 205 8.77 -17.61 -53.63
CA VAL A 205 7.61 -16.84 -53.13
C VAL A 205 7.82 -15.34 -53.32
N ALA A 206 9.01 -14.80 -53.07
CA ALA A 206 9.30 -13.37 -53.18
C ALA A 206 9.26 -12.84 -54.63
N THR A 207 9.55 -13.69 -55.61
CA THR A 207 9.59 -13.31 -57.05
C THR A 207 8.24 -13.49 -57.76
N GLN A 208 7.29 -14.21 -57.15
CA GLN A 208 5.96 -14.41 -57.73
C GLN A 208 5.09 -13.15 -57.63
N GLN A 209 4.39 -12.82 -58.72
CA GLN A 209 3.45 -11.71 -58.79
C GLN A 209 2.01 -12.22 -58.60
N ALA A 210 1.22 -11.52 -57.80
CA ALA A 210 -0.15 -11.92 -57.47
C ALA A 210 -1.12 -11.65 -58.63
N SER A 211 -2.15 -12.49 -58.78
CA SER A 211 -3.23 -12.28 -59.74
C SER A 211 -4.15 -11.15 -59.27
N ASN A 212 -4.47 -10.19 -60.15
CA ASN A 212 -5.35 -9.08 -59.79
C ASN A 212 -6.84 -9.53 -59.75
N PRO A 213 -7.53 -9.47 -58.59
CA PRO A 213 -8.94 -9.84 -58.50
C PRO A 213 -9.84 -8.88 -59.30
N VAL A 214 -9.47 -7.59 -59.42
CA VAL A 214 -10.23 -6.59 -60.17
C VAL A 214 -10.27 -6.92 -61.65
N HIS A 215 -9.16 -7.39 -62.22
CA HIS A 215 -9.11 -7.86 -63.61
C HIS A 215 -9.98 -9.12 -63.81
N THR A 216 -10.05 -10.01 -62.82
CA THR A 216 -10.87 -11.23 -62.88
C THR A 216 -12.37 -10.90 -62.86
N VAL A 217 -12.78 -10.01 -61.96
CA VAL A 217 -14.16 -9.52 -61.84
C VAL A 217 -14.56 -8.68 -63.07
N ALA A 218 -13.66 -7.82 -63.55
CA ALA A 218 -13.87 -7.04 -64.77
C ALA A 218 -14.10 -7.91 -66.01
N ASN A 219 -13.32 -8.98 -66.16
CA ASN A 219 -13.50 -9.95 -67.24
C ASN A 219 -14.82 -10.72 -67.12
N SER A 220 -15.25 -11.03 -65.89
CA SER A 220 -16.54 -11.71 -65.65
C SER A 220 -17.75 -10.80 -65.91
N LEU A 221 -17.60 -9.47 -65.83
CA LEU A 221 -18.68 -8.50 -66.01
C LEU A 221 -18.73 -7.88 -67.42
N SER A 222 -17.77 -8.20 -68.31
CA SER A 222 -17.72 -7.72 -69.70
C SER A 222 -17.90 -6.20 -69.88
N LEU A 223 -17.31 -5.40 -68.97
CA LEU A 223 -17.39 -3.93 -69.00
C LEU A 223 -16.45 -3.32 -70.07
N PRO A 224 -16.91 -2.38 -70.92
CA PRO A 224 -16.09 -1.75 -71.95
C PRO A 224 -15.09 -0.74 -71.35
N GLY A 225 -13.82 -0.80 -71.79
CA GLY A 225 -12.76 0.16 -71.43
C GLY A 225 -11.63 -0.34 -70.51
N LEU A 226 -11.71 -1.58 -70.01
CA LEU A 226 -10.77 -2.10 -69.00
C LEU A 226 -9.52 -2.85 -69.54
N GLN A 227 -9.16 -2.72 -70.82
CA GLN A 227 -7.92 -3.32 -71.37
C GLN A 227 -6.62 -2.72 -70.77
N LEU A 228 -6.71 -1.63 -70.01
CA LEU A 228 -5.58 -0.97 -69.35
C LEU A 228 -5.23 -1.56 -67.96
N ILE A 229 -6.03 -2.50 -67.43
CA ILE A 229 -5.81 -3.07 -66.10
C ILE A 229 -4.77 -4.18 -66.15
N THR A 230 -3.82 -4.12 -65.20
CA THR A 230 -2.74 -5.11 -65.07
C THR A 230 -3.27 -6.49 -64.64
N LYS A 231 -2.83 -7.54 -65.36
CA LYS A 231 -3.17 -8.94 -65.04
C LYS A 231 -2.48 -9.45 -63.78
N LYS A 232 -1.24 -9.00 -63.55
CA LYS A 232 -0.39 -9.37 -62.42
C LYS A 232 0.01 -8.11 -61.65
N LEU A 233 0.00 -8.20 -60.33
CA LEU A 233 0.22 -7.10 -59.41
C LEU A 233 1.28 -7.49 -58.37
N GLU A 234 2.21 -6.58 -58.10
CA GLU A 234 3.13 -6.73 -56.98
C GLU A 234 2.42 -6.28 -55.70
N LEU A 235 2.53 -7.08 -54.64
CA LEU A 235 1.90 -6.79 -53.36
C LEU A 235 2.76 -5.79 -52.55
N PRO A 236 2.14 -4.90 -51.75
CA PRO A 236 2.84 -3.89 -50.96
C PRO A 236 3.44 -4.48 -49.66
N VAL A 237 4.00 -5.68 -49.75
CA VAL A 237 4.67 -6.43 -48.66
C VAL A 237 6.20 -6.37 -48.83
N LYS A 238 6.67 -5.77 -49.93
CA LYS A 238 8.08 -5.51 -50.23
C LYS A 238 8.21 -4.15 -50.92
N ILE A 239 9.34 -3.47 -50.69
CA ILE A 239 9.71 -2.25 -51.42
C ILE A 239 10.54 -2.64 -52.63
N VAL A 240 10.25 -2.01 -53.77
CA VAL A 240 10.83 -2.38 -55.07
C VAL A 240 11.36 -1.13 -55.77
N PHE A 241 12.61 -1.17 -56.22
CA PHE A 241 13.24 -0.09 -56.99
C PHE A 241 13.79 -0.62 -58.32
N PRO A 242 13.51 0.04 -59.46
CA PRO A 242 14.12 -0.35 -60.73
C PRO A 242 15.63 -0.09 -60.70
N ARG A 243 16.44 -1.04 -61.16
CA ARG A 243 17.91 -0.88 -61.16
C ARG A 243 18.40 0.31 -62.01
N ASN A 244 17.63 0.71 -63.03
CA ASN A 244 17.96 1.84 -63.91
C ASN A 244 17.29 3.17 -63.48
N LEU A 245 17.33 3.52 -62.19
CA LEU A 245 16.63 4.70 -61.65
C LEU A 245 17.12 6.05 -62.24
N LEU A 246 18.36 6.12 -62.74
CA LEU A 246 19.02 7.35 -63.20
C LEU A 246 19.98 7.14 -64.40
N GLY A 247 19.73 6.15 -65.26
CA GLY A 247 20.46 6.00 -66.53
C GLY A 247 21.96 5.63 -66.42
N GLY A 248 22.31 4.72 -65.50
CA GLY A 248 23.68 4.20 -65.38
C GLY A 248 24.14 3.39 -66.60
N VAL A 249 25.38 3.63 -67.03
CA VAL A 249 26.02 3.11 -68.25
C VAL A 249 26.47 1.66 -68.07
N ILE A 250 25.60 0.68 -68.36
CA ILE A 250 26.03 -0.67 -68.76
C ILE A 250 25.12 -1.15 -69.91
N PRO A 251 25.65 -1.33 -71.14
CA PRO A 251 24.87 -1.85 -72.24
C PRO A 251 24.73 -3.38 -72.12
N GLY A 252 23.48 -3.86 -72.07
CA GLY A 252 23.16 -5.26 -72.32
C GLY A 252 22.84 -6.11 -71.09
N LYS A 253 21.67 -5.88 -70.46
CA LYS A 253 20.77 -6.91 -69.92
C LYS A 253 19.43 -6.25 -69.57
N ASN A 254 18.34 -7.01 -69.73
CA ASN A 254 16.95 -6.56 -69.83
C ASN A 254 16.51 -5.49 -68.82
N ALA A 255 15.67 -4.56 -69.28
CA ALA A 255 15.14 -3.40 -68.56
C ALA A 255 14.16 -3.71 -67.40
N THR A 256 14.21 -4.90 -66.80
CA THR A 256 13.18 -5.40 -65.86
C THR A 256 13.73 -5.98 -64.55
N ASP A 257 15.00 -5.76 -64.23
CA ASP A 257 15.55 -6.20 -62.94
C ASP A 257 15.27 -5.15 -61.86
N PHE A 258 14.51 -5.57 -60.84
CA PHE A 258 14.22 -4.76 -59.67
C PHE A 258 15.09 -5.16 -58.48
N MET A 259 15.48 -4.19 -57.67
CA MET A 259 16.00 -4.41 -56.33
C MET A 259 14.83 -4.43 -55.35
N MET A 260 14.79 -5.44 -54.47
CA MET A 260 13.69 -5.65 -53.53
C MET A 260 14.18 -5.74 -52.09
N LEU A 261 13.40 -5.19 -51.16
CA LEU A 261 13.60 -5.31 -49.71
C LEU A 261 12.28 -5.71 -49.05
N GLY A 262 12.32 -6.71 -48.16
CA GLY A 262 11.13 -7.17 -47.45
C GLY A 262 10.63 -6.17 -46.41
N LEU A 263 9.32 -6.09 -46.21
CA LEU A 263 8.74 -5.25 -45.16
C LEU A 263 9.11 -5.74 -43.75
N GLY A 264 9.28 -7.05 -43.56
CA GLY A 264 9.75 -7.63 -42.30
C GLY A 264 11.15 -7.11 -41.89
N ASP A 265 12.05 -6.99 -42.86
CA ASP A 265 13.44 -6.53 -42.64
C ASP A 265 13.52 -5.07 -42.20
N MET A 266 12.47 -4.28 -42.41
CA MET A 266 12.33 -2.91 -41.91
C MET A 266 11.51 -2.85 -40.63
N ALA A 267 10.36 -3.53 -40.58
CA ALA A 267 9.41 -3.46 -39.47
C ALA A 267 10.00 -3.97 -38.16
N ILE A 268 10.73 -5.10 -38.21
CA ILE A 268 11.29 -5.72 -37.01
C ILE A 268 12.38 -4.84 -36.38
N PRO A 269 13.40 -4.33 -37.12
CA PRO A 269 14.32 -3.34 -36.57
C PRO A 269 13.63 -2.04 -36.14
N ALA A 270 12.60 -1.58 -36.85
CA ALA A 270 11.84 -0.39 -36.45
C ALA A 270 11.13 -0.56 -35.10
N MET A 271 10.60 -1.75 -34.79
CA MET A 271 10.04 -2.06 -33.47
C MET A 271 11.10 -1.99 -32.36
N PHE A 272 12.30 -2.50 -32.61
CA PHE A 272 13.42 -2.38 -31.68
C PHE A 272 13.83 -0.92 -31.48
N LEU A 273 13.97 -0.15 -32.57
CA LEU A 273 14.27 1.29 -32.51
C LEU A 273 13.17 2.08 -31.78
N ALA A 274 11.89 1.69 -31.93
CA ALA A 274 10.78 2.31 -31.20
C ALA A 274 10.93 2.12 -29.69
N LEU A 275 11.29 0.91 -29.22
CA LEU A 275 11.55 0.65 -27.80
C LEU A 275 12.71 1.48 -27.26
N VAL A 276 13.83 1.49 -27.99
CA VAL A 276 15.03 2.26 -27.61
C VAL A 276 14.71 3.75 -27.56
N LEU A 277 13.94 4.27 -28.52
CA LEU A 277 13.52 5.66 -28.56
C LEU A 277 12.55 6.02 -27.42
N CYS A 278 11.64 5.11 -27.05
CA CYS A 278 10.78 5.24 -25.88
C CYS A 278 11.62 5.30 -24.59
N PHE A 279 12.62 4.44 -24.44
CA PHE A 279 13.54 4.44 -23.30
C PHE A 279 14.35 5.75 -23.20
N ASP A 280 14.96 6.18 -24.31
CA ASP A 280 15.69 7.46 -24.39
C ASP A 280 14.81 8.67 -24.00
N HIS A 281 13.53 8.63 -24.37
CA HIS A 281 12.60 9.70 -24.05
C HIS A 281 12.20 9.71 -22.57
N ARG A 282 12.00 8.53 -21.96
CA ARG A 282 11.71 8.38 -20.53
C ARG A 282 12.87 8.87 -19.68
N LYS A 283 14.08 8.36 -19.93
CA LYS A 283 15.28 8.73 -19.17
C LYS A 283 15.60 10.23 -19.24
N SER A 284 15.40 10.84 -20.40
CA SER A 284 15.57 12.30 -20.59
C SER A 284 14.55 13.15 -19.82
N ARG A 285 13.47 12.55 -19.29
CA ARG A 285 12.42 13.21 -18.52
C ARG A 285 12.73 13.19 -17.01
N ASP A 286 13.42 12.14 -16.55
CA ASP A 286 13.83 11.96 -15.15
C ASP A 286 15.09 12.77 -14.79
N THR A 287 15.93 13.16 -15.77
CA THR A 287 17.19 13.90 -15.54
C THR A 287 17.01 15.42 -15.35
N VAL A 288 15.93 15.86 -14.71
CA VAL A 288 15.64 17.29 -14.44
C VAL A 288 16.06 17.71 -13.01
N ASN A 289 16.86 16.89 -12.30
CA ASN A 289 17.49 17.27 -11.04
C ASN A 289 18.89 17.87 -11.22
N LEU A 290 19.18 18.86 -10.36
CA LEU A 290 19.89 20.10 -10.63
C LEU A 290 21.43 20.08 -10.50
N LEU A 291 22.15 19.00 -10.83
CA LEU A 291 23.62 18.99 -10.60
C LEU A 291 24.52 18.32 -11.65
N ASP A 292 24.00 17.77 -12.74
CA ASP A 292 24.84 17.09 -13.74
C ASP A 292 24.74 17.70 -15.16
N MET A 293 25.12 18.98 -15.27
CA MET A 293 25.19 19.71 -16.55
C MET A 293 26.36 19.30 -17.46
N HIS A 294 27.14 18.26 -17.14
CA HIS A 294 28.32 17.86 -17.92
C HIS A 294 28.17 16.57 -18.75
N ALA A 295 27.08 15.81 -18.63
CA ALA A 295 26.84 14.68 -19.52
C ALA A 295 25.89 15.10 -20.67
N ARG A 296 26.45 15.64 -21.77
CA ARG A 296 25.81 15.56 -23.10
C ARG A 296 25.80 14.09 -23.56
N GLY A 297 25.10 13.22 -22.82
CA GLY A 297 25.08 11.78 -22.99
C GLY A 297 24.30 11.41 -24.24
N HIS A 298 25.00 10.91 -25.26
CA HIS A 298 24.41 10.42 -26.50
C HIS A 298 23.30 9.38 -26.24
N LYS A 299 22.09 9.66 -26.73
CA LYS A 299 20.90 8.79 -26.71
C LYS A 299 21.17 7.44 -27.39
N TYR A 300 20.61 6.34 -26.89
CA TYR A 300 20.78 4.98 -27.42
C TYR A 300 20.36 4.84 -28.89
N ILE A 301 19.38 5.64 -29.34
CA ILE A 301 18.94 5.69 -30.74
C ILE A 301 20.07 6.05 -31.71
N TRP A 302 21.03 6.87 -31.28
CA TRP A 302 22.18 7.27 -32.10
C TRP A 302 23.19 6.15 -32.31
N TYR A 303 23.06 5.03 -31.60
CA TYR A 303 23.85 3.82 -31.81
C TYR A 303 23.05 2.76 -32.58
N ALA A 304 21.74 2.64 -32.29
CA ALA A 304 20.86 1.69 -32.97
C ALA A 304 20.65 2.03 -34.46
N LEU A 305 20.47 3.32 -34.81
CA LEU A 305 20.17 3.76 -36.17
C LEU A 305 21.36 3.60 -37.14
N PRO A 306 22.60 4.01 -36.80
CA PRO A 306 23.77 3.68 -37.62
C PRO A 306 24.02 2.17 -37.69
N GLY A 307 23.75 1.44 -36.60
CA GLY A 307 23.81 -0.03 -36.59
C GLY A 307 22.92 -0.69 -37.64
N TYR A 308 21.70 -0.18 -37.82
CA TYR A 308 20.78 -0.63 -38.88
C TYR A 308 21.34 -0.33 -40.27
N ALA A 309 21.83 0.89 -40.50
CA ALA A 309 22.42 1.27 -41.78
C ALA A 309 23.65 0.42 -42.15
N ILE A 310 24.55 0.16 -41.19
CA ILE A 310 25.72 -0.70 -41.38
C ILE A 310 25.30 -2.14 -41.71
N GLY A 311 24.31 -2.68 -40.99
CA GLY A 311 23.78 -4.02 -41.25
C GLY A 311 23.20 -4.16 -42.66
N LEU A 312 22.43 -3.14 -43.11
CA LEU A 312 21.83 -3.14 -44.44
C LEU A 312 22.88 -3.04 -45.57
N VAL A 313 23.88 -2.17 -45.40
CA VAL A 313 25.02 -2.07 -46.34
C VAL A 313 25.77 -3.41 -46.41
N THR A 314 25.98 -4.06 -45.27
CA THR A 314 26.68 -5.34 -45.19
C THR A 314 25.88 -6.46 -45.88
N ALA A 315 24.55 -6.49 -45.69
CA ALA A 315 23.67 -7.46 -46.36
C ALA A 315 23.68 -7.28 -47.89
N LEU A 316 23.61 -6.03 -48.37
CA LEU A 316 23.68 -5.72 -49.80
C LEU A 316 25.06 -6.05 -50.38
N ALA A 317 26.14 -5.73 -49.67
CA ALA A 317 27.51 -6.08 -50.06
C ALA A 317 27.70 -7.59 -50.18
N ALA A 318 27.20 -8.36 -49.20
CA ALA A 318 27.23 -9.81 -49.24
C ALA A 318 26.44 -10.37 -50.44
N GLY A 319 25.25 -9.83 -50.74
CA GLY A 319 24.45 -10.25 -51.90
C GLY A 319 25.14 -9.98 -53.24
N VAL A 320 25.82 -8.83 -53.38
CA VAL A 320 26.57 -8.49 -54.61
C VAL A 320 27.80 -9.38 -54.78
N LEU A 321 28.51 -9.70 -53.69
CA LEU A 321 29.72 -10.53 -53.74
C LEU A 321 29.42 -12.01 -54.01
N THR A 322 28.34 -12.53 -53.44
CA THR A 322 27.97 -13.96 -53.51
C THR A 322 27.10 -14.28 -54.73
N HIS A 323 26.52 -13.28 -55.39
CA HIS A 323 25.55 -13.45 -56.48
C HIS A 323 24.34 -14.36 -56.10
N SER A 324 24.08 -14.54 -54.81
CA SER A 324 22.97 -15.30 -54.26
C SER A 324 22.13 -14.44 -53.31
N PRO A 325 20.85 -14.77 -53.10
CA PRO A 325 20.02 -14.17 -52.05
C PRO A 325 20.68 -14.35 -50.68
N GLN A 326 20.63 -13.31 -49.84
CA GLN A 326 21.21 -13.31 -48.51
C GLN A 326 20.12 -13.04 -47.46
N PRO A 327 20.16 -13.70 -46.29
CA PRO A 327 19.26 -13.40 -45.18
C PRO A 327 19.61 -12.02 -44.60
N ALA A 328 18.69 -11.06 -44.67
CA ALA A 328 18.95 -9.69 -44.23
C ALA A 328 19.08 -9.61 -42.69
N LEU A 329 18.27 -10.38 -41.96
CA LEU A 329 18.29 -10.37 -40.48
C LEU A 329 19.58 -10.94 -39.90
N LEU A 330 20.31 -11.77 -40.66
CA LEU A 330 21.65 -12.26 -40.28
C LEU A 330 22.63 -11.11 -39.99
N TYR A 331 22.52 -10.01 -40.74
CA TYR A 331 23.39 -8.84 -40.61
C TYR A 331 22.76 -7.76 -39.74
N LEU A 332 21.44 -7.55 -39.85
CA LEU A 332 20.72 -6.48 -39.16
C LEU A 332 20.60 -6.69 -37.65
N VAL A 333 20.33 -7.93 -37.20
CA VAL A 333 20.15 -8.22 -35.76
C VAL A 333 21.42 -7.93 -34.96
N PRO A 334 22.60 -8.50 -35.29
CA PRO A 334 23.81 -8.23 -34.52
C PRO A 334 24.27 -6.77 -34.63
N SER A 335 24.07 -6.11 -35.77
CA SER A 335 24.49 -4.72 -35.96
C SER A 335 23.61 -3.70 -35.25
N THR A 336 22.34 -4.02 -34.96
CA THR A 336 21.41 -3.13 -34.24
C THR A 336 21.35 -3.42 -32.75
N LEU A 337 21.21 -4.69 -32.36
CA LEU A 337 21.07 -5.10 -30.96
C LEU A 337 22.40 -5.05 -30.20
N GLY A 338 23.49 -5.45 -30.86
CA GLY A 338 24.83 -5.54 -30.26
C GLY A 338 25.34 -4.21 -29.67
N PRO A 339 25.37 -3.10 -30.44
CA PRO A 339 25.81 -1.81 -29.92
C PRO A 339 24.98 -1.29 -28.74
N VAL A 340 23.66 -1.51 -28.77
CA VAL A 340 22.75 -1.07 -27.70
C VAL A 340 23.02 -1.83 -26.40
N ILE A 341 23.19 -3.16 -26.47
CA ILE A 341 23.53 -4.00 -25.31
C ILE A 341 24.92 -3.65 -24.77
N ALA A 342 25.91 -3.50 -25.65
CA ALA A 342 27.28 -3.18 -25.22
C ALA A 342 27.35 -1.84 -24.48
N ILE A 343 26.67 -0.81 -25.01
CA ILE A 343 26.66 0.52 -24.40
C ILE A 343 25.82 0.55 -23.12
N SER A 344 24.69 -0.15 -23.07
CA SER A 344 23.88 -0.22 -21.84
C SER A 344 24.60 -0.98 -20.72
N TRP A 345 25.40 -1.99 -21.05
CA TRP A 345 26.28 -2.66 -20.09
C TRP A 345 27.36 -1.70 -19.58
N ILE A 346 28.05 -0.97 -20.47
CA ILE A 346 29.07 0.02 -20.08
C ILE A 346 28.48 1.11 -19.18
N ARG A 347 27.22 1.51 -19.43
CA ARG A 347 26.51 2.55 -18.67
C ARG A 347 25.81 2.04 -17.40
N LYS A 348 25.85 0.74 -17.10
CA LYS A 348 25.14 0.07 -15.99
C LYS A 348 23.60 0.19 -16.04
N ASP A 349 23.04 0.55 -17.19
CA ASP A 349 21.59 0.67 -17.41
C ASP A 349 20.98 -0.64 -17.98
N PHE A 350 21.79 -1.69 -18.13
CA PHE A 350 21.39 -2.91 -18.84
C PHE A 350 20.15 -3.58 -18.23
N LEU A 351 20.07 -3.70 -16.90
CA LEU A 351 18.95 -4.36 -16.23
C LEU A 351 17.62 -3.63 -16.50
N GLU A 352 17.61 -2.30 -16.34
CA GLU A 352 16.46 -1.43 -16.58
C GLU A 352 16.03 -1.43 -18.05
N LEU A 353 16.97 -1.50 -18.99
CA LEU A 353 16.65 -1.63 -20.40
C LEU A 353 16.12 -3.03 -20.74
N TRP A 354 16.70 -4.08 -20.14
CA TRP A 354 16.44 -5.49 -20.47
C TRP A 354 15.10 -5.98 -19.94
N GLU A 355 14.79 -5.73 -18.67
CA GLU A 355 13.57 -6.24 -18.02
C GLU A 355 12.37 -5.27 -18.18
N GLY A 356 12.64 -4.02 -18.59
CA GLY A 356 11.72 -2.89 -18.45
C GLY A 356 12.12 -2.08 -17.21
N PRO A 357 11.41 -0.98 -16.84
CA PRO A 357 11.56 -0.45 -15.49
C PRO A 357 11.46 -1.66 -14.57
N LEU A 358 12.56 -1.95 -13.86
CA LEU A 358 12.48 -2.89 -12.76
C LEU A 358 11.26 -2.43 -11.97
N PRO A 359 10.36 -3.33 -11.53
CA PRO A 359 9.40 -2.94 -10.52
C PRO A 359 10.25 -2.35 -9.41
N ASN A 360 10.26 -1.02 -9.35
CA ASN A 360 10.89 -0.32 -8.27
C ASN A 360 10.05 -0.79 -7.10
N PRO A 361 10.64 -1.50 -6.13
CA PRO A 361 9.91 -2.27 -5.14
C PRO A 361 9.31 -1.29 -4.13
N ASN A 362 8.38 -0.46 -4.57
CA ASN A 362 8.11 0.76 -3.85
C ASN A 362 7.10 0.47 -2.76
N ASP A 363 6.02 -0.27 -3.03
CA ASP A 363 5.04 -0.56 -1.98
C ASP A 363 4.81 -2.05 -1.83
N LYS A 364 5.34 -2.63 -0.74
CA LYS A 364 5.23 -4.06 -0.46
C LYS A 364 4.62 -4.27 0.90
N VAL A 365 3.68 -5.22 0.98
CA VAL A 365 3.14 -5.68 2.27
C VAL A 365 3.55 -7.13 2.46
N THR A 366 4.27 -7.40 3.54
CA THR A 366 4.71 -8.75 3.92
C THR A 366 4.25 -9.04 5.35
N PRO A 367 3.29 -9.94 5.55
CA PRO A 367 2.90 -10.33 6.89
C PRO A 367 3.93 -11.25 7.52
N LEU A 368 4.43 -10.88 8.70
CA LEU A 368 5.39 -11.68 9.45
C LEU A 368 4.67 -12.68 10.36
N CYS A 369 3.53 -12.28 10.91
CA CYS A 369 2.64 -13.11 11.73
C CYS A 369 1.17 -12.68 11.54
N GLY A 370 0.24 -13.41 12.17
CA GLY A 370 -1.17 -13.00 12.27
C GLY A 370 -1.98 -13.13 10.98
N VAL A 371 -1.75 -14.16 10.16
CA VAL A 371 -2.56 -14.40 8.93
C VAL A 371 -3.04 -15.85 8.84
N TYR A 372 -4.28 -16.04 8.37
CA TYR A 372 -5.02 -17.31 8.37
C TYR A 372 -5.17 -17.96 9.76
N ASN A 373 -4.85 -17.22 10.82
CA ASN A 373 -4.95 -17.62 12.22
C ASN A 373 -5.31 -16.42 13.12
N GLU A 374 -5.58 -16.72 14.39
CA GLU A 374 -5.86 -15.76 15.45
C GLU A 374 -4.56 -15.40 16.23
N ASN A 375 -3.39 -15.55 15.60
CA ASN A 375 -2.10 -15.29 16.23
C ASN A 375 -1.81 -13.77 16.30
N PRO A 376 -0.84 -13.35 17.14
CA PRO A 376 -0.44 -11.94 17.31
C PRO A 376 -0.01 -11.27 16.01
N LEU A 377 -0.13 -9.94 15.99
CA LEU A 377 0.00 -9.17 14.77
C LEU A 377 1.43 -8.65 14.57
N SER A 378 1.96 -8.84 13.37
CA SER A 378 3.20 -8.17 12.96
C SER A 378 3.30 -8.13 11.44
N TYR A 379 3.37 -6.93 10.89
CA TYR A 379 3.32 -6.69 9.44
C TYR A 379 4.45 -5.77 9.01
N LEU A 380 5.14 -6.13 7.93
CA LEU A 380 6.16 -5.31 7.30
C LEU A 380 5.56 -4.60 6.08
N VAL A 381 5.53 -3.27 6.10
CA VAL A 381 5.07 -2.43 4.99
C VAL A 381 6.24 -1.60 4.48
N SER A 382 6.70 -1.88 3.28
CA SER A 382 7.72 -1.08 2.60
C SER A 382 7.01 -0.02 1.75
N VAL A 383 7.41 1.25 1.82
CA VAL A 383 6.91 2.37 1.01
C VAL A 383 8.11 3.14 0.46
N ASP A 384 8.28 3.18 -0.86
CA ASP A 384 9.48 3.67 -1.57
C ASP A 384 10.82 3.14 -1.00
N GLY A 385 10.82 1.90 -0.50
CA GLY A 385 12.00 1.29 0.14
C GLY A 385 12.24 1.71 1.60
N PHE A 386 11.34 2.49 2.20
CA PHE A 386 11.29 2.74 3.64
C PHE A 386 10.45 1.67 4.33
N ASN A 387 11.03 0.96 5.31
CA ASN A 387 10.39 -0.20 5.91
C ASN A 387 9.72 0.12 7.25
N PHE A 388 8.39 0.10 7.28
CA PHE A 388 7.57 0.17 8.48
C PHE A 388 7.33 -1.24 9.04
N LEU A 389 7.58 -1.43 10.33
CA LEU A 389 7.01 -2.51 11.11
C LEU A 389 5.72 -2.01 11.74
N ILE A 390 4.58 -2.53 11.32
CA ILE A 390 3.29 -2.24 11.92
C ILE A 390 2.94 -3.37 12.88
N ASP A 391 2.81 -3.01 14.15
CA ASP A 391 2.62 -3.91 15.29
C ASP A 391 3.75 -4.94 15.49
N CYS A 392 4.03 -5.19 16.76
CA CYS A 392 5.03 -6.14 17.24
C CYS A 392 4.41 -6.99 18.35
N GLY A 393 3.36 -7.72 17.99
CA GLY A 393 2.58 -8.56 18.88
C GLY A 393 3.30 -9.82 19.35
N TRP A 394 2.91 -10.32 20.52
CA TRP A 394 3.29 -11.64 21.01
C TRP A 394 2.10 -12.39 21.61
N ASN A 395 2.22 -13.71 21.76
CA ASN A 395 1.17 -14.54 22.31
C ASN A 395 1.30 -14.58 23.83
N ASP A 396 0.23 -14.95 24.50
CA ASP A 396 0.23 -15.09 25.96
C ASP A 396 1.10 -16.26 26.46
N HIS A 397 1.71 -17.04 25.59
CA HIS A 397 2.72 -18.04 25.97
C HIS A 397 4.16 -17.54 25.82
N PHE A 398 4.36 -16.37 25.20
CA PHE A 398 5.66 -15.79 24.87
C PHE A 398 6.57 -16.78 24.13
N ASP A 399 6.03 -17.46 23.11
CA ASP A 399 6.76 -18.44 22.29
C ASP A 399 7.73 -17.73 21.32
N PRO A 400 9.06 -17.86 21.47
CA PRO A 400 10.03 -17.22 20.59
C PRO A 400 9.99 -17.76 19.15
N ALA A 401 9.42 -18.94 18.91
CA ALA A 401 9.31 -19.52 17.56
C ALA A 401 8.48 -18.64 16.62
N LEU A 402 7.46 -17.96 17.15
CA LEU A 402 6.61 -17.04 16.38
C LEU A 402 7.36 -15.79 15.88
N LEU A 403 8.47 -15.42 16.53
CA LEU A 403 9.27 -14.23 16.21
C LEU A 403 10.41 -14.52 15.23
N GLN A 404 10.57 -15.76 14.77
CA GLN A 404 11.59 -16.13 13.78
C GLN A 404 11.51 -15.29 12.49
N PRO A 405 10.33 -15.04 11.88
CA PRO A 405 10.22 -14.15 10.72
C PRO A 405 10.69 -12.72 11.02
N LEU A 406 10.31 -12.17 12.18
CA LEU A 406 10.72 -10.84 12.63
C LEU A 406 12.25 -10.74 12.79
N SER A 407 12.89 -11.77 13.35
CA SER A 407 14.34 -11.79 13.56
C SER A 407 15.15 -11.61 12.27
N ARG A 408 14.63 -12.05 11.12
CA ARG A 408 15.29 -11.94 9.81
C ARG A 408 15.25 -10.53 9.24
N VAL A 409 14.23 -9.76 9.59
CA VAL A 409 13.97 -8.42 9.05
C VAL A 409 14.24 -7.30 10.05
N ALA A 410 14.45 -7.62 11.33
CA ALA A 410 14.62 -6.67 12.43
C ALA A 410 15.63 -5.55 12.13
N SER A 411 16.78 -5.90 11.53
CA SER A 411 17.85 -4.95 11.20
C SER A 411 17.55 -4.04 9.99
N THR A 412 16.47 -4.31 9.24
CA THR A 412 16.09 -3.58 8.02
C THR A 412 14.96 -2.58 8.24
N ILE A 413 14.34 -2.59 9.42
CA ILE A 413 13.21 -1.75 9.78
C ILE A 413 13.69 -0.34 10.05
N ASP A 414 13.03 0.65 9.46
CA ASP A 414 13.37 2.06 9.63
C ASP A 414 12.43 2.76 10.65
N ALA A 415 11.18 2.29 10.84
CA ALA A 415 10.24 2.79 11.85
C ALA A 415 9.25 1.71 12.32
N VAL A 416 8.78 1.82 13.56
CA VAL A 416 7.74 0.94 14.12
C VAL A 416 6.48 1.75 14.43
N LEU A 417 5.31 1.26 14.01
CA LEU A 417 4.01 1.84 14.31
C LEU A 417 3.21 0.87 15.20
N ILE A 418 2.76 1.33 16.37
CA ILE A 418 1.96 0.50 17.31
C ILE A 418 0.51 0.99 17.31
N SER A 419 -0.43 0.07 17.15
CA SER A 419 -1.86 0.38 17.02
C SER A 419 -2.62 0.42 18.34
N HIS A 420 -2.43 -0.57 19.23
CA HIS A 420 -3.21 -0.77 20.46
C HIS A 420 -2.35 -1.15 21.70
N PRO A 421 -2.81 -0.90 22.95
CA PRO A 421 -2.03 -1.09 24.20
C PRO A 421 -2.03 -2.53 24.79
N ASP A 422 -2.18 -3.56 23.98
CA ASP A 422 -2.33 -4.96 24.41
C ASP A 422 -1.19 -5.87 23.88
N THR A 423 -1.08 -7.07 24.46
CA THR A 423 0.00 -8.02 24.13
C THR A 423 0.00 -8.43 22.65
N LEU A 424 -1.18 -8.49 22.02
CA LEU A 424 -1.34 -8.87 20.61
C LEU A 424 -0.74 -7.87 19.63
N HIS A 425 -0.50 -6.62 20.05
CA HIS A 425 -0.01 -5.54 19.18
C HIS A 425 1.39 -5.02 19.57
N LEU A 426 1.78 -5.10 20.85
CA LEU A 426 3.09 -4.60 21.32
C LEU A 426 3.90 -5.57 22.19
N GLY A 427 3.39 -6.79 22.45
CA GLY A 427 3.97 -7.71 23.42
C GLY A 427 5.42 -8.15 23.15
N ALA A 428 5.84 -8.17 21.88
CA ALA A 428 7.19 -8.57 21.48
C ALA A 428 8.19 -7.41 21.47
N LEU A 429 7.74 -6.16 21.68
CA LEU A 429 8.58 -4.97 21.53
C LEU A 429 9.84 -4.99 22.44
N PRO A 430 9.77 -5.28 23.76
CA PRO A 430 10.96 -5.30 24.61
C PRO A 430 11.96 -6.39 24.20
N TYR A 431 11.44 -7.56 23.82
CA TYR A 431 12.26 -8.69 23.37
C TYR A 431 12.91 -8.41 22.02
N ALA A 432 12.18 -7.79 21.08
CA ALA A 432 12.68 -7.46 19.75
C ALA A 432 13.82 -6.43 19.79
N MET A 433 13.71 -5.41 20.64
CA MET A 433 14.78 -4.42 20.81
C MET A 433 16.03 -5.02 21.46
N LYS A 434 15.86 -5.82 22.52
CA LYS A 434 16.98 -6.43 23.24
C LYS A 434 17.68 -7.53 22.45
N GLN A 435 16.91 -8.50 21.95
CA GLN A 435 17.46 -9.76 21.42
C GLN A 435 17.51 -9.81 19.90
N LEU A 436 16.58 -9.14 19.21
CA LEU A 436 16.48 -9.20 17.74
C LEU A 436 17.20 -8.04 17.04
N GLY A 437 17.72 -7.07 17.79
CA GLY A 437 18.48 -5.93 17.24
C GLY A 437 17.61 -4.87 16.56
N LEU A 438 16.34 -4.73 16.97
CA LEU A 438 15.46 -3.66 16.50
C LEU A 438 15.88 -2.32 17.12
N SER A 439 16.40 -1.39 16.32
CA SER A 439 16.89 -0.08 16.78
C SER A 439 16.11 1.11 16.19
N ALA A 440 14.93 0.87 15.62
CA ALA A 440 14.14 1.87 14.93
C ALA A 440 13.30 2.74 15.90
N PRO A 441 13.02 4.01 15.57
CA PRO A 441 12.06 4.82 16.32
C PRO A 441 10.66 4.18 16.29
N VAL A 442 9.98 4.24 17.44
CA VAL A 442 8.63 3.71 17.62
C VAL A 442 7.64 4.87 17.70
N TYR A 443 6.49 4.75 17.05
CA TYR A 443 5.43 5.74 17.07
C TYR A 443 4.14 5.13 17.62
N SER A 444 3.53 5.83 18.56
CA SER A 444 2.22 5.46 19.13
C SER A 444 1.50 6.71 19.65
N THR A 445 0.24 6.55 20.04
CA THR A 445 -0.47 7.57 20.81
C THR A 445 -0.05 7.55 22.29
N GLU A 446 -0.35 8.64 23.00
CA GLU A 446 -0.04 8.75 24.44
C GLU A 446 -0.69 7.63 25.28
N PRO A 447 -2.00 7.29 25.12
CA PRO A 447 -2.58 6.21 25.92
C PRO A 447 -2.02 4.84 25.53
N VAL A 448 -1.68 4.61 24.25
CA VAL A 448 -1.03 3.36 23.83
C VAL A 448 0.32 3.19 24.51
N TYR A 449 1.09 4.27 24.62
CA TYR A 449 2.37 4.29 25.33
C TYR A 449 2.21 3.97 26.83
N ARG A 450 1.37 4.70 27.56
CA ARG A 450 1.23 4.53 29.02
C ARG A 450 0.54 3.22 29.40
N LEU A 451 -0.57 2.90 28.76
CA LEU A 451 -1.33 1.69 29.07
C LEU A 451 -0.59 0.44 28.57
N GLY A 452 0.10 0.53 27.43
CA GLY A 452 0.97 -0.53 26.94
C GLY A 452 2.10 -0.87 27.90
N LEU A 453 2.73 0.15 28.50
CA LEU A 453 3.75 -0.03 29.54
C LEU A 453 3.20 -0.81 30.74
N LEU A 454 2.02 -0.41 31.24
CA LEU A 454 1.36 -1.09 32.36
C LEU A 454 0.94 -2.52 32.03
N THR A 455 0.42 -2.77 30.83
CA THR A 455 0.11 -4.13 30.35
C THR A 455 1.37 -5.00 30.38
N MET A 456 2.52 -4.48 29.95
CA MET A 456 3.78 -5.22 29.96
C MET A 456 4.33 -5.46 31.37
N TYR A 457 4.20 -4.50 32.29
CA TYR A 457 4.52 -4.70 33.70
C TYR A 457 3.67 -5.79 34.35
N ASP A 458 2.35 -5.75 34.14
CA ASP A 458 1.42 -6.74 34.71
C ASP A 458 1.74 -8.15 34.17
N GLN A 459 2.00 -8.28 32.86
CA GLN A 459 2.44 -9.55 32.25
C GLN A 459 3.77 -10.06 32.81
N PHE A 460 4.76 -9.18 32.98
CA PHE A 460 6.06 -9.56 33.54
C PHE A 460 5.95 -10.02 35.00
N ILE A 461 5.27 -9.23 35.84
CA ILE A 461 5.11 -9.53 37.27
C ILE A 461 4.32 -10.83 37.45
N ALA A 462 3.19 -10.99 36.74
CA ALA A 462 2.37 -12.20 36.79
C ALA A 462 3.19 -13.46 36.45
N ARG A 463 4.05 -13.40 35.42
CA ARG A 463 4.88 -14.55 35.00
C ARG A 463 6.04 -14.83 35.94
N LYS A 464 6.66 -13.78 36.47
CA LYS A 464 7.75 -13.92 37.45
C LYS A 464 7.27 -14.61 38.73
N GLN A 465 5.99 -14.49 39.09
CA GLN A 465 5.41 -15.20 40.25
C GLN A 465 5.20 -16.70 40.00
N VAL A 466 4.96 -17.12 38.75
CA VAL A 466 4.64 -18.52 38.39
C VAL A 466 5.79 -19.27 37.71
N SER A 467 6.84 -18.57 37.28
CA SER A 467 7.97 -19.14 36.53
C SER A 467 9.28 -18.35 36.73
N GLU A 468 10.42 -18.97 36.40
CA GLU A 468 11.68 -18.24 36.20
C GLU A 468 11.67 -17.64 34.79
N PHE A 469 11.14 -16.43 34.68
CA PHE A 469 10.92 -15.73 33.41
C PHE A 469 12.15 -14.88 33.02
N ASP A 470 12.91 -15.36 32.03
CA ASP A 470 14.21 -14.77 31.64
C ASP A 470 14.21 -14.09 30.25
N LEU A 471 13.05 -13.94 29.60
CA LEU A 471 12.99 -13.41 28.22
C LEU A 471 13.34 -11.92 28.13
N PHE A 472 12.78 -11.12 29.04
CA PHE A 472 13.04 -9.68 29.21
C PHE A 472 12.81 -9.28 30.66
N THR A 473 13.38 -8.15 31.07
CA THR A 473 13.32 -7.57 32.43
C THR A 473 12.54 -6.25 32.42
N LEU A 474 12.21 -5.71 33.60
CA LEU A 474 11.55 -4.40 33.71
C LEU A 474 12.38 -3.28 33.04
N ASP A 475 13.70 -3.29 33.21
CA ASP A 475 14.59 -2.31 32.61
C ASP A 475 14.55 -2.36 31.06
N ASP A 476 14.36 -3.56 30.50
CA ASP A 476 14.21 -3.72 29.04
C ASP A 476 12.87 -3.16 28.55
N ILE A 477 11.80 -3.29 29.35
CA ILE A 477 10.50 -2.69 29.05
C ILE A 477 10.65 -1.16 29.07
N ASP A 478 11.27 -0.61 30.11
CA ASP A 478 11.47 0.84 30.25
C ASP A 478 12.30 1.39 29.08
N SER A 479 13.40 0.73 28.76
CA SER A 479 14.28 1.10 27.65
C SER A 479 13.53 1.08 26.31
N ALA A 480 12.67 0.08 26.08
CA ALA A 480 11.90 -0.02 24.84
C ALA A 480 10.86 1.10 24.70
N PHE A 481 10.20 1.45 25.80
CA PHE A 481 9.17 2.49 25.82
C PHE A 481 9.79 3.90 25.78
N GLN A 482 10.98 4.13 26.33
CA GLN A 482 11.65 5.44 26.26
C GLN A 482 11.91 5.95 24.83
N VAL A 483 12.05 5.04 23.86
CA VAL A 483 12.28 5.38 22.43
C VAL A 483 10.98 5.77 21.70
N VAL A 484 9.83 5.63 22.34
CA VAL A 484 8.51 5.87 21.73
C VAL A 484 8.25 7.37 21.56
N THR A 485 8.03 7.78 20.32
CA THR A 485 7.54 9.10 19.96
C THR A 485 6.02 9.12 20.04
N ARG A 486 5.51 10.01 20.89
CA ARG A 486 4.09 10.13 21.23
C ARG A 486 3.39 11.08 20.27
N LEU A 487 2.29 10.64 19.68
CA LEU A 487 1.47 11.40 18.73
C LEU A 487 0.04 11.59 19.23
N THR A 488 -0.62 12.64 18.76
CA THR A 488 -2.07 12.86 18.98
C THR A 488 -2.88 12.48 17.75
N TYR A 489 -4.18 12.19 17.93
CA TYR A 489 -5.03 11.84 16.79
C TYR A 489 -5.06 12.94 15.72
N SER A 490 -5.00 12.52 14.46
CA SER A 490 -4.96 13.37 13.26
C SER A 490 -3.75 14.31 13.18
N GLN A 491 -2.71 14.08 14.00
CA GLN A 491 -1.44 14.78 13.89
C GLN A 491 -0.65 14.24 12.71
N ASN A 492 -0.38 15.09 11.72
CA ASN A 492 0.51 14.74 10.61
C ASN A 492 1.97 14.85 11.05
N HIS A 493 2.66 13.71 11.10
CA HIS A 493 4.09 13.65 11.41
C HIS A 493 4.89 13.35 10.13
N HIS A 494 5.79 14.26 9.78
CA HIS A 494 6.67 14.12 8.62
C HIS A 494 7.92 13.33 9.00
N LEU A 495 8.19 12.24 8.28
CA LEU A 495 9.40 11.45 8.49
C LEU A 495 10.62 12.12 7.86
N SER A 496 11.77 11.90 8.48
CA SER A 496 13.07 12.46 8.06
C SER A 496 14.01 11.37 7.53
N GLY A 497 15.08 11.77 6.84
CA GLY A 497 16.08 10.85 6.29
C GLY A 497 15.56 10.06 5.09
N LYS A 498 15.66 8.72 5.14
CA LYS A 498 15.22 7.84 4.04
C LYS A 498 13.70 7.93 3.76
N GLY A 499 12.91 8.33 4.75
CA GLY A 499 11.46 8.46 4.65
C GLY A 499 10.97 9.82 4.19
N GLU A 500 11.84 10.65 3.58
CA GLU A 500 11.46 12.01 3.18
C GLU A 500 10.26 12.01 2.22
N GLY A 501 9.25 12.82 2.56
CA GLY A 501 8.00 12.92 1.83
C GLY A 501 6.92 11.89 2.24
N ILE A 502 7.21 10.98 3.17
CA ILE A 502 6.19 10.13 3.82
C ILE A 502 5.64 10.86 5.04
N VAL A 503 4.32 10.87 5.17
CA VAL A 503 3.60 11.46 6.31
C VAL A 503 2.79 10.37 7.00
N ILE A 504 2.94 10.24 8.31
CA ILE A 504 2.14 9.33 9.13
C ILE A 504 1.15 10.13 9.98
N ALA A 505 -0.06 9.61 10.13
CA ALA A 505 -1.09 10.19 10.98
C ALA A 505 -1.91 9.09 11.68
N PRO A 506 -1.99 9.09 13.02
CA PRO A 506 -2.85 8.16 13.75
C PRO A 506 -4.29 8.67 13.80
N HIS A 507 -5.26 7.80 13.60
CA HIS A 507 -6.70 8.12 13.64
C HIS A 507 -7.45 7.16 14.57
N VAL A 508 -8.65 7.52 15.03
CA VAL A 508 -9.38 6.75 16.06
C VAL A 508 -9.86 5.39 15.51
N ALA A 509 -9.48 4.29 16.18
CA ALA A 509 -9.95 2.93 15.89
C ALA A 509 -11.21 2.51 16.68
N GLY A 510 -11.41 3.06 17.88
CA GLY A 510 -12.60 2.83 18.72
C GLY A 510 -12.66 1.48 19.46
N HIS A 511 -11.58 0.70 19.47
CA HIS A 511 -11.51 -0.61 20.13
C HIS A 511 -10.96 -0.53 21.56
N LEU A 512 -9.73 -0.03 21.74
CA LEU A 512 -9.09 0.26 23.02
C LEU A 512 -8.82 1.76 23.17
N LEU A 513 -8.60 2.21 24.40
CA LEU A 513 -8.29 3.63 24.69
C LEU A 513 -6.95 4.01 24.04
N GLY A 514 -6.97 5.06 23.22
CA GLY A 514 -5.83 5.46 22.39
C GLY A 514 -5.62 4.63 21.12
N GLY A 515 -6.42 3.58 20.89
CA GLY A 515 -6.28 2.68 19.75
C GLY A 515 -6.36 3.39 18.39
N THR A 516 -5.42 3.05 17.50
CA THR A 516 -5.18 3.81 16.26
C THR A 516 -5.36 3.03 14.97
N LEU A 517 -5.84 3.74 13.95
CA LEU A 517 -5.65 3.41 12.55
C LEU A 517 -4.50 4.25 12.02
N TRP A 518 -3.57 3.64 11.30
CA TRP A 518 -2.44 4.37 10.74
C TRP A 518 -2.74 4.77 9.29
N LYS A 519 -2.70 6.07 9.03
CA LYS A 519 -2.71 6.63 7.68
C LYS A 519 -1.27 6.99 7.30
N ILE A 520 -0.76 6.35 6.26
CA ILE A 520 0.55 6.61 5.68
C ILE A 520 0.31 7.25 4.31
N THR A 521 0.69 8.52 4.17
CA THR A 521 0.50 9.29 2.93
C THR A 521 1.85 9.51 2.26
N LYS A 522 1.94 9.17 0.98
CA LYS A 522 3.10 9.43 0.12
C LYS A 522 2.64 9.90 -1.25
N ASP A 523 3.14 11.03 -1.72
CA ASP A 523 2.84 11.63 -3.04
C ASP A 523 1.34 11.79 -3.36
N GLY A 524 0.50 11.92 -2.33
CA GLY A 524 -0.96 12.06 -2.45
C GLY A 524 -1.71 10.72 -2.51
N GLU A 525 -1.02 9.60 -2.38
CA GLU A 525 -1.62 8.28 -2.17
C GLU A 525 -1.68 7.94 -0.67
N ASP A 526 -2.80 7.36 -0.27
CA ASP A 526 -3.05 6.96 1.12
C ASP A 526 -3.01 5.43 1.25
N VAL A 527 -2.08 4.94 2.06
CA VAL A 527 -2.03 3.57 2.58
C VAL A 527 -2.61 3.59 3.98
N ILE A 528 -3.70 2.86 4.20
CA ILE A 528 -4.41 2.82 5.49
C ILE A 528 -4.25 1.44 6.11
N TYR A 529 -3.73 1.41 7.32
CA TYR A 529 -3.74 0.24 8.19
C TYR A 529 -4.86 0.36 9.22
N ALA A 530 -5.81 -0.56 9.17
CA ALA A 530 -7.01 -0.56 9.98
C ALA A 530 -7.35 -1.98 10.45
N VAL A 531 -6.72 -2.39 11.56
CA VAL A 531 -6.97 -3.67 12.23
C VAL A 531 -7.63 -3.44 13.59
N ASP A 532 -8.54 -4.34 13.97
CA ASP A 532 -9.21 -4.34 15.26
C ASP A 532 -9.93 -3.00 15.53
N PHE A 533 -10.79 -2.60 14.59
CA PHE A 533 -11.55 -1.36 14.68
C PHE A 533 -13.02 -1.60 15.06
N ASN A 534 -13.61 -0.62 15.73
CA ASN A 534 -15.01 -0.65 16.16
C ASN A 534 -15.78 0.55 15.61
N HIS A 535 -16.79 0.28 14.78
CA HIS A 535 -17.71 1.33 14.29
C HIS A 535 -18.74 1.77 15.32
N ARG A 536 -19.00 0.96 16.36
CA ARG A 536 -20.01 1.27 17.37
C ARG A 536 -19.44 2.23 18.40
N LYS A 537 -20.25 3.22 18.79
CA LYS A 537 -19.93 4.06 19.94
C LYS A 537 -20.16 3.28 21.24
N GLU A 538 -19.12 3.15 22.05
CA GLU A 538 -19.15 2.54 23.38
C GLU A 538 -19.48 3.58 24.46
N ARG A 539 -19.39 3.25 25.76
CA ARG A 539 -19.63 4.26 26.82
C ARG A 539 -18.41 5.15 26.90
N HIS A 540 -17.24 4.54 27.00
CA HIS A 540 -15.98 5.25 27.18
C HIS A 540 -15.29 5.68 25.88
N LEU A 541 -15.58 5.04 24.73
CA LEU A 541 -14.96 5.36 23.43
C LEU A 541 -15.95 5.80 22.36
N ASN A 542 -15.47 6.65 21.46
CA ASN A 542 -16.13 6.96 20.19
C ASN A 542 -15.89 5.83 19.18
N GLY A 543 -16.78 5.72 18.18
CA GLY A 543 -16.59 4.79 17.06
C GLY A 543 -15.47 5.24 16.12
N THR A 544 -15.00 4.32 15.28
CA THR A 544 -13.95 4.59 14.30
C THR A 544 -14.35 5.65 13.28
N ILE A 545 -13.36 6.35 12.75
CA ILE A 545 -13.52 7.29 11.64
C ILE A 545 -13.22 6.66 10.27
N LEU A 546 -13.09 5.33 10.18
CA LEU A 546 -12.70 4.63 8.94
C LEU A 546 -13.59 5.01 7.73
N GLU A 547 -14.88 5.26 7.95
CA GLU A 547 -15.83 5.69 6.91
C GLU A 547 -15.51 7.07 6.31
N SER A 548 -14.73 7.91 7.00
CA SER A 548 -14.32 9.22 6.48
C SER A 548 -13.25 9.12 5.38
N PHE A 549 -12.54 7.99 5.29
CA PHE A 549 -11.57 7.77 4.23
C PHE A 549 -12.28 7.34 2.96
N VAL A 550 -12.12 8.14 1.90
CA VAL A 550 -12.73 7.87 0.61
C VAL A 550 -11.66 7.38 -0.36
N ARG A 551 -11.79 6.12 -0.80
CA ARG A 551 -11.02 5.51 -1.88
C ARG A 551 -9.49 5.55 -1.68
N PRO A 552 -8.96 5.00 -0.57
CA PRO A 552 -7.52 4.88 -0.36
C PRO A 552 -6.88 3.98 -1.44
N ALA A 553 -5.57 4.16 -1.66
CA ALA A 553 -4.80 3.37 -2.61
C ALA A 553 -4.70 1.92 -2.12
N VAL A 554 -4.39 1.76 -0.84
CA VAL A 554 -4.29 0.46 -0.17
C VAL A 554 -5.01 0.54 1.16
N LEU A 555 -5.85 -0.46 1.43
CA LEU A 555 -6.43 -0.68 2.76
C LEU A 555 -5.97 -2.05 3.26
N ILE A 556 -5.29 -2.08 4.40
CA ILE A 556 -4.91 -3.29 5.14
C ILE A 556 -5.88 -3.43 6.30
N THR A 557 -6.63 -4.53 6.38
CA THR A 557 -7.67 -4.71 7.41
C THR A 557 -7.86 -6.17 7.80
N ASP A 558 -8.46 -6.39 8.96
CA ASP A 558 -8.69 -7.73 9.51
C ASP A 558 -9.98 -8.40 9.01
N ALA A 559 -10.00 -9.74 9.08
CA ALA A 559 -11.18 -10.56 8.84
C ALA A 559 -11.67 -11.30 10.10
N TYR A 560 -11.16 -10.95 11.28
CA TYR A 560 -11.34 -11.71 12.52
C TYR A 560 -12.81 -11.97 12.88
N ASN A 561 -13.65 -10.93 12.77
CA ASN A 561 -15.09 -11.01 13.06
C ASN A 561 -16.00 -11.02 11.81
N ALA A 562 -15.47 -11.37 10.64
CA ALA A 562 -16.22 -11.34 9.37
C ALA A 562 -17.44 -12.30 9.31
N LEU A 563 -17.45 -13.34 10.16
CA LEU A 563 -18.54 -14.31 10.31
C LEU A 563 -19.43 -14.03 11.53
N ASN A 564 -18.94 -13.23 12.49
CA ASN A 564 -19.63 -12.99 13.75
C ASN A 564 -20.71 -11.90 13.59
N ASN A 565 -21.91 -12.17 14.11
CA ASN A 565 -23.00 -11.20 14.16
C ASN A 565 -23.30 -10.90 15.63
N GLN A 566 -22.93 -9.71 16.08
CA GLN A 566 -23.14 -9.32 17.47
C GLN A 566 -24.59 -8.89 17.74
N PRO A 567 -25.15 -9.22 18.93
CA PRO A 567 -26.43 -8.70 19.36
C PRO A 567 -26.38 -7.19 19.59
N TYR A 568 -27.56 -6.59 19.76
CA TYR A 568 -27.67 -5.17 20.08
C TYR A 568 -27.11 -4.88 21.48
N ARG A 569 -26.31 -3.82 21.60
CA ARG A 569 -25.62 -3.42 22.82
C ARG A 569 -26.54 -3.38 24.07
N ARG A 570 -27.69 -2.69 23.99
CA ARG A 570 -28.60 -2.56 25.14
C ARG A 570 -29.11 -3.91 25.66
N GLN A 571 -29.35 -4.85 24.75
CA GLN A 571 -29.78 -6.20 25.14
C GLN A 571 -28.62 -6.95 25.80
N LYS A 572 -27.41 -6.85 25.24
CA LYS A 572 -26.20 -7.48 25.75
C LYS A 572 -25.82 -6.96 27.15
N ASP A 573 -25.81 -5.65 27.34
CA ASP A 573 -25.48 -5.01 28.63
C ASP A 573 -26.48 -5.44 29.72
N LYS A 574 -27.77 -5.57 29.37
CA LYS A 574 -28.80 -6.05 30.30
C LYS A 574 -28.61 -7.53 30.64
N GLU A 575 -28.38 -8.39 29.65
CA GLU A 575 -28.15 -9.82 29.85
C GLU A 575 -26.92 -10.08 30.72
N PHE A 576 -25.86 -9.29 30.53
CA PHE A 576 -24.65 -9.30 31.35
C PHE A 576 -24.97 -8.99 32.82
N GLY A 577 -25.64 -7.86 33.10
CA GLY A 577 -26.03 -7.46 34.45
C GLY A 577 -26.95 -8.49 35.12
N ASP A 578 -27.98 -8.96 34.39
CA ASP A 578 -28.97 -9.93 34.90
C ASP A 578 -28.31 -11.27 35.27
N THR A 579 -27.33 -11.73 34.49
CA THR A 579 -26.60 -12.98 34.75
C THR A 579 -25.73 -12.88 36.01
N ILE A 580 -25.05 -11.74 36.18
CA ILE A 580 -24.25 -11.45 37.38
C ILE A 580 -25.16 -11.36 38.61
N GLN A 581 -26.23 -10.56 38.53
CA GLN A 581 -27.19 -10.36 39.62
C GLN A 581 -27.83 -11.68 40.06
N LYS A 582 -28.21 -12.55 39.10
CA LYS A 582 -28.77 -13.88 39.37
C LYS A 582 -27.79 -14.76 40.16
N THR A 583 -26.51 -14.73 39.81
CA THR A 583 -25.47 -15.53 40.48
C THR A 583 -25.21 -15.03 41.90
N LEU A 584 -25.09 -13.71 42.07
CA LEU A 584 -24.87 -13.09 43.39
C LEU A 584 -26.05 -13.37 44.34
N ARG A 585 -27.29 -13.28 43.84
CA ARG A 585 -28.50 -13.63 44.62
C ARG A 585 -28.57 -15.12 44.99
N ALA A 586 -27.92 -15.99 44.23
CA ALA A 586 -27.78 -17.41 44.55
C ALA A 586 -26.62 -17.70 45.53
N ASN A 587 -25.99 -16.66 46.09
CA ASN A 587 -24.85 -16.73 46.98
C ASN A 587 -23.61 -17.38 46.33
N GLY A 588 -23.41 -17.13 45.04
CA GLY A 588 -22.23 -17.53 44.29
C GLY A 588 -21.33 -16.34 43.94
N ASN A 589 -20.03 -16.60 43.77
CA ASN A 589 -19.07 -15.58 43.35
C ASN A 589 -19.00 -15.49 41.82
N VAL A 590 -18.62 -14.32 41.31
CA VAL A 590 -18.44 -14.09 39.88
C VAL A 590 -16.98 -13.71 39.61
N LEU A 591 -16.30 -14.51 38.79
CA LEU A 591 -14.99 -14.20 38.26
C LEU A 591 -15.13 -13.70 36.82
N LEU A 592 -14.54 -12.53 36.54
CA LEU A 592 -14.35 -12.00 35.19
C LEU A 592 -12.85 -11.95 34.90
N PRO A 593 -12.32 -12.90 34.11
CA PRO A 593 -10.97 -12.80 33.57
C PRO A 593 -10.93 -11.66 32.55
N VAL A 594 -10.12 -10.64 32.83
CA VAL A 594 -10.03 -9.43 32.00
C VAL A 594 -8.59 -9.06 31.69
N ASP A 595 -8.44 -8.18 30.72
CA ASP A 595 -7.18 -7.54 30.41
C ASP A 595 -6.83 -6.44 31.44
N THR A 596 -5.58 -5.99 31.43
CA THR A 596 -5.07 -5.07 32.46
C THR A 596 -5.64 -3.66 32.31
N ALA A 597 -5.70 -3.12 31.08
CA ALA A 597 -5.94 -1.69 30.87
C ALA A 597 -6.74 -1.33 29.59
N GLY A 598 -7.31 -2.31 28.89
CA GLY A 598 -8.06 -2.11 27.64
C GLY A 598 -9.57 -2.29 27.81
N ARG A 599 -10.10 -3.48 27.52
CA ARG A 599 -11.55 -3.81 27.51
C ARG A 599 -12.17 -3.76 28.90
N VAL A 600 -11.39 -4.03 29.94
CA VAL A 600 -11.81 -3.90 31.34
C VAL A 600 -12.44 -2.54 31.66
N LEU A 601 -12.03 -1.48 30.97
CA LEU A 601 -12.56 -0.13 31.19
C LEU A 601 -14.03 0.01 30.81
N GLU A 602 -14.47 -0.62 29.71
CA GLU A 602 -15.89 -0.65 29.36
C GLU A 602 -16.68 -1.49 30.37
N LEU A 603 -16.12 -2.62 30.84
CA LEU A 603 -16.77 -3.49 31.82
C LEU A 603 -16.96 -2.80 33.16
N ILE A 604 -15.94 -2.09 33.66
CA ILE A 604 -16.01 -1.29 34.89
C ILE A 604 -17.12 -0.23 34.76
N GLN A 605 -17.19 0.48 33.63
CA GLN A 605 -18.23 1.48 33.39
C GLN A 605 -19.64 0.89 33.30
N ILE A 606 -19.78 -0.32 32.73
CA ILE A 606 -21.07 -1.04 32.70
C ILE A 606 -21.49 -1.46 34.12
N LEU A 607 -20.55 -1.98 34.91
CA LEU A 607 -20.81 -2.44 36.27
C LEU A 607 -21.17 -1.29 37.22
N GLU A 608 -20.42 -0.19 37.20
CA GLU A 608 -20.73 1.02 38.00
C GLU A 608 -22.14 1.53 37.69
N TRP A 609 -22.49 1.64 36.40
CA TRP A 609 -23.81 2.09 35.98
C TRP A 609 -24.92 1.12 36.42
N TYR A 610 -24.73 -0.19 36.26
CA TYR A 610 -25.72 -1.19 36.64
C TYR A 610 -25.91 -1.27 38.16
N TRP A 611 -24.84 -1.08 38.94
CA TRP A 611 -24.91 -1.03 40.40
C TRP A 611 -25.69 0.18 40.90
N GLU A 612 -25.49 1.34 40.27
CA GLU A 612 -26.22 2.56 40.60
C GLU A 612 -27.71 2.46 40.21
N GLU A 613 -28.02 1.91 39.02
CA GLU A 613 -29.40 1.75 38.53
C GLU A 613 -30.21 0.74 39.37
N GLU A 614 -29.63 -0.42 39.68
CA GLU A 614 -30.30 -1.50 40.43
C GLU A 614 -30.11 -1.39 41.96
N SER A 615 -29.34 -0.40 42.43
CA SER A 615 -29.03 -0.17 43.85
C SER A 615 -28.50 -1.43 44.55
N LEU A 616 -27.50 -2.08 43.94
CA LEU A 616 -26.88 -3.31 44.45
C LEU A 616 -25.81 -3.00 45.51
N ASN A 617 -25.82 -3.79 46.59
CA ASN A 617 -24.88 -3.64 47.72
C ASN A 617 -23.76 -4.70 47.74
N PHE A 618 -23.56 -5.43 46.64
CA PHE A 618 -22.51 -6.45 46.55
C PHE A 618 -21.14 -5.80 46.22
N PRO A 619 -20.04 -6.23 46.84
CA PRO A 619 -18.72 -5.66 46.57
C PRO A 619 -18.18 -6.11 45.19
N ILE A 620 -17.55 -5.16 44.49
CA ILE A 620 -16.81 -5.41 43.24
C ILE A 620 -15.34 -5.10 43.48
N PHE A 621 -14.47 -6.03 43.10
CA PHE A 621 -13.03 -5.89 43.22
C PHE A 621 -12.37 -5.90 41.83
N PHE A 622 -11.46 -4.96 41.59
CA PHE A 622 -10.56 -4.97 40.44
C PHE A 622 -9.15 -5.30 40.92
N LEU A 623 -8.66 -6.49 40.56
CA LEU A 623 -7.44 -7.09 41.08
C LEU A 623 -6.41 -7.28 39.96
N THR A 624 -5.44 -6.36 39.91
CA THR A 624 -4.27 -6.40 39.01
C THR A 624 -3.05 -5.84 39.74
N TYR A 625 -1.83 -6.17 39.29
CA TYR A 625 -0.62 -5.65 39.98
C TYR A 625 -0.46 -4.13 39.84
N VAL A 626 -1.16 -3.52 38.88
CA VAL A 626 -1.04 -2.11 38.49
C VAL A 626 -2.40 -1.38 38.52
N ALA A 627 -3.37 -1.88 39.31
CA ALA A 627 -4.76 -1.41 39.30
C ALA A 627 -4.87 0.10 39.60
N SER A 628 -4.18 0.57 40.64
CA SER A 628 -4.18 1.99 41.05
C SER A 628 -3.64 2.89 39.95
N SER A 629 -2.42 2.60 39.47
CA SER A 629 -1.77 3.38 38.41
C SER A 629 -2.59 3.41 37.12
N THR A 630 -3.20 2.27 36.75
CA THR A 630 -4.06 2.18 35.55
C THR A 630 -5.22 3.17 35.64
N ILE A 631 -5.99 3.12 36.73
CA ILE A 631 -7.15 4.00 36.92
C ILE A 631 -6.74 5.47 37.03
N ASP A 632 -5.60 5.78 37.66
CA ASP A 632 -5.12 7.15 37.78
C ASP A 632 -4.71 7.78 36.44
N TYR A 633 -4.03 7.03 35.55
CA TYR A 633 -3.77 7.51 34.20
C TYR A 633 -5.06 7.71 33.40
N ILE A 634 -6.02 6.79 33.51
CA ILE A 634 -7.28 6.88 32.78
C ILE A 634 -8.09 8.11 33.21
N LYS A 635 -8.06 8.46 34.50
CA LYS A 635 -8.67 9.71 34.99
C LYS A 635 -8.08 10.95 34.31
N SER A 636 -6.82 10.91 33.86
CA SER A 636 -6.16 12.02 33.16
C SER A 636 -6.49 12.08 31.66
N PHE A 637 -6.77 10.96 31.01
CA PHE A 637 -6.99 10.86 29.55
C PHE A 637 -8.42 11.16 29.07
N LEU A 638 -9.12 12.08 29.74
CA LEU A 638 -10.51 12.41 29.39
C LEU A 638 -10.66 12.95 27.96
N GLU A 639 -9.61 13.57 27.40
CA GLU A 639 -9.57 14.07 26.03
C GLU A 639 -9.54 12.98 24.96
N TRP A 640 -9.18 11.74 25.34
CA TRP A 640 -9.14 10.57 24.45
C TRP A 640 -10.43 9.75 24.49
N MET A 641 -11.36 10.09 25.40
CA MET A 641 -12.61 9.38 25.62
C MET A 641 -13.74 9.88 24.73
N SER A 642 -14.92 9.26 24.87
CA SER A 642 -16.10 9.62 24.11
C SER A 642 -16.57 11.05 24.41
N ASP A 643 -17.17 11.70 23.40
CA ASP A 643 -17.68 13.07 23.57
C ASP A 643 -18.76 13.16 24.66
N SER A 644 -19.39 12.04 25.00
CA SER A 644 -20.38 11.97 26.08
C SER A 644 -19.73 12.17 27.44
N ILE A 645 -18.58 11.53 27.67
CA ILE A 645 -17.82 11.66 28.91
C ILE A 645 -17.21 13.06 28.98
N ALA A 646 -16.61 13.54 27.89
CA ALA A 646 -16.04 14.89 27.84
C ALA A 646 -17.09 15.96 28.18
N LYS A 647 -18.27 15.93 27.53
CA LYS A 647 -19.38 16.86 27.83
C LYS A 647 -19.90 16.72 29.25
N SER A 648 -20.02 15.49 29.75
CA SER A 648 -20.45 15.26 31.14
C SER A 648 -19.49 15.91 32.12
N PHE A 649 -18.19 15.79 31.89
CA PHE A 649 -17.16 16.41 32.72
C PHE A 649 -17.20 17.94 32.64
N GLU A 650 -17.41 18.51 31.45
CA GLU A 650 -17.58 19.96 31.29
C GLU A 650 -18.76 20.51 32.11
N HIS A 651 -19.89 19.80 32.15
CA HIS A 651 -21.11 20.22 32.85
C HIS A 651 -21.12 19.90 34.34
N THR A 652 -20.76 18.67 34.71
CA THR A 652 -20.91 18.15 36.09
C THR A 652 -19.61 18.17 36.88
N ARG A 653 -18.46 18.40 36.23
CA ARG A 653 -17.10 18.30 36.80
C ARG A 653 -16.81 16.96 37.47
N ASN A 654 -17.62 15.93 37.20
CA ASN A 654 -17.43 14.59 37.74
C ASN A 654 -16.68 13.73 36.72
N ASN A 655 -15.62 13.06 37.16
CA ASN A 655 -14.85 12.13 36.33
C ASN A 655 -15.57 10.78 36.27
N ALA A 656 -15.76 10.23 35.08
CA ALA A 656 -16.43 8.94 34.89
C ALA A 656 -15.68 7.78 35.56
N PHE A 657 -14.36 7.89 35.72
CA PHE A 657 -13.52 6.86 36.35
C PHE A 657 -13.20 7.17 37.82
N LEU A 658 -13.97 8.08 38.45
CA LEU A 658 -14.03 8.16 39.90
C LEU A 658 -15.01 7.09 40.41
N LEU A 659 -14.49 5.88 40.55
CA LEU A 659 -15.25 4.67 40.89
C LEU A 659 -15.84 4.78 42.30
N LYS A 660 -17.14 4.47 42.45
CA LYS A 660 -17.85 4.50 43.75
C LYS A 660 -18.04 3.10 44.32
N HIS A 661 -18.29 2.13 43.45
CA HIS A 661 -18.67 0.77 43.82
C HIS A 661 -17.53 -0.23 43.64
N VAL A 662 -16.59 0.05 42.74
CA VAL A 662 -15.43 -0.81 42.46
C VAL A 662 -14.26 -0.46 43.38
N THR A 663 -13.78 -1.44 44.13
CA THR A 663 -12.60 -1.33 44.99
C THR A 663 -11.36 -1.86 44.25
N LEU A 664 -10.28 -1.09 44.24
CA LEU A 664 -9.01 -1.46 43.61
C LEU A 664 -8.17 -2.27 44.60
N LEU A 665 -7.66 -3.42 44.16
CA LEU A 665 -6.79 -4.31 44.94
C LEU A 665 -5.51 -4.60 44.17
N ILE A 666 -4.38 -4.64 44.88
CA ILE A 666 -3.07 -4.96 44.30
C ILE A 666 -2.67 -6.40 44.66
N ASN A 667 -2.98 -6.83 45.88
CA ASN A 667 -2.58 -8.12 46.43
C ASN A 667 -3.76 -9.07 46.61
N LYS A 668 -3.55 -10.35 46.29
CA LYS A 668 -4.54 -11.40 46.60
C LYS A 668 -4.87 -11.51 48.10
N SER A 669 -3.91 -11.23 48.99
CA SER A 669 -4.15 -11.25 50.44
C SER A 669 -5.23 -10.27 50.89
N GLU A 670 -5.40 -9.14 50.20
CA GLU A 670 -6.46 -8.18 50.50
C GLU A 670 -7.84 -8.73 50.10
N LEU A 671 -7.90 -9.51 49.02
CA LEU A 671 -9.11 -10.22 48.60
C LEU A 671 -9.49 -11.34 49.59
N ASP A 672 -8.49 -12.04 50.14
CA ASP A 672 -8.70 -13.09 51.15
C ASP A 672 -9.20 -12.50 52.49
N ASN A 673 -8.79 -11.27 52.83
CA ASN A 673 -9.26 -10.55 54.02
C ASN A 673 -10.62 -9.83 53.81
N ALA A 674 -11.14 -9.82 52.59
CA ALA A 674 -12.42 -9.19 52.27
C ALA A 674 -13.60 -9.96 52.90
N PRO A 675 -14.73 -9.29 53.23
CA PRO A 675 -15.86 -9.92 53.90
C PRO A 675 -16.36 -11.20 53.20
N ASP A 676 -16.71 -12.19 54.03
CA ASP A 676 -17.31 -13.44 53.58
C ASP A 676 -18.72 -13.19 53.01
N GLY A 677 -18.87 -13.40 51.70
CA GLY A 677 -20.11 -13.16 50.98
C GLY A 677 -19.92 -13.21 49.46
N PRO A 678 -21.02 -13.14 48.68
CA PRO A 678 -20.97 -13.16 47.24
C PRO A 678 -20.33 -11.86 46.71
N LYS A 679 -19.31 -12.03 45.87
CA LYS A 679 -18.50 -10.92 45.33
C LYS A 679 -18.23 -11.08 43.85
N VAL A 680 -17.97 -9.95 43.19
CA VAL A 680 -17.54 -9.87 41.79
C VAL A 680 -16.06 -9.51 41.77
N VAL A 681 -15.24 -10.30 41.07
CA VAL A 681 -13.80 -10.04 40.92
C VAL A 681 -13.45 -9.96 39.44
N LEU A 682 -12.97 -8.80 39.04
CA LEU A 682 -12.30 -8.53 37.77
C LEU A 682 -10.80 -8.78 38.00
N ALA A 683 -10.25 -9.85 37.44
CA ALA A 683 -8.86 -10.24 37.70
C ALA A 683 -8.02 -10.16 36.41
N SER A 684 -6.73 -9.84 36.56
CA SER A 684 -5.80 -9.77 35.42
C SER A 684 -5.61 -11.13 34.74
N MET A 685 -5.26 -11.08 33.45
CA MET A 685 -4.98 -12.20 32.55
C MET A 685 -6.24 -12.95 32.08
N ALA A 686 -6.83 -12.48 30.99
CA ALA A 686 -8.00 -13.10 30.37
C ALA A 686 -7.75 -14.52 29.82
N SER A 687 -6.50 -14.87 29.50
CA SER A 687 -6.13 -16.20 28.97
C SER A 687 -6.14 -17.32 30.01
N LEU A 688 -6.20 -16.99 31.31
CA LEU A 688 -6.08 -17.94 32.42
C LEU A 688 -4.78 -18.76 32.41
N GLU A 689 -3.69 -18.26 31.83
CA GLU A 689 -2.38 -18.94 31.84
C GLU A 689 -1.51 -18.53 33.04
N ALA A 690 -1.63 -17.28 33.47
CA ALA A 690 -0.90 -16.70 34.59
C ALA A 690 -1.78 -15.66 35.31
N GLY A 691 -1.25 -15.04 36.35
CA GLY A 691 -1.89 -13.94 37.06
C GLY A 691 -3.08 -14.37 37.94
N TYR A 692 -3.80 -13.37 38.46
CA TYR A 692 -4.81 -13.60 39.49
C TYR A 692 -6.04 -14.35 38.98
N SER A 693 -6.40 -14.21 37.69
CA SER A 693 -7.54 -14.94 37.14
C SER A 693 -7.33 -16.45 37.17
N HIS A 694 -6.10 -16.93 36.90
CA HIS A 694 -5.76 -18.34 36.96
C HIS A 694 -5.92 -18.90 38.39
N ASP A 695 -5.37 -18.20 39.38
CA ASP A 695 -5.40 -18.64 40.78
C ASP A 695 -6.83 -18.71 41.33
N ILE A 696 -7.65 -17.69 41.03
CA ILE A 696 -9.05 -17.65 41.46
C ILE A 696 -9.88 -18.70 40.72
N PHE A 697 -9.60 -18.93 39.42
CA PHE A 697 -10.24 -19.98 38.65
C PHE A 697 -10.06 -21.35 39.30
N VAL A 698 -8.82 -21.71 39.68
CA VAL A 698 -8.52 -23.00 40.31
C VAL A 698 -9.28 -23.20 41.63
N GLU A 699 -9.42 -22.15 42.43
CA GLU A 699 -10.15 -22.18 43.69
C GLU A 699 -11.67 -22.28 43.48
N TRP A 700 -12.21 -21.48 42.55
CA TRP A 700 -13.66 -21.30 42.42
C TRP A 700 -14.33 -22.27 41.45
N ALA A 701 -13.58 -22.91 40.54
CA ALA A 701 -14.13 -23.79 39.51
C ALA A 701 -14.85 -25.03 40.08
N THR A 702 -14.51 -25.46 41.30
CA THR A 702 -15.08 -26.65 41.93
C THR A 702 -16.46 -26.45 42.54
N ASP A 703 -16.90 -25.20 42.76
CA ASP A 703 -18.22 -24.87 43.29
C ASP A 703 -19.20 -24.56 42.15
N ALA A 704 -20.34 -25.24 42.15
CA ALA A 704 -21.38 -25.08 41.14
C ALA A 704 -22.16 -23.76 41.25
N LYS A 705 -22.07 -23.05 42.38
CA LYS A 705 -22.71 -21.75 42.56
C LYS A 705 -21.95 -20.62 41.86
N ASN A 706 -20.65 -20.79 41.64
CA ASN A 706 -19.82 -19.76 41.06
C ASN A 706 -20.05 -19.64 39.55
N LEU A 707 -19.83 -18.43 39.06
CA LEU A 707 -19.87 -18.08 37.65
C LEU A 707 -18.50 -17.59 37.20
N ILE A 708 -18.04 -18.09 36.07
CA ILE A 708 -16.87 -17.57 35.36
C ILE A 708 -17.37 -17.04 34.03
N LEU A 709 -17.24 -15.72 33.86
CA LEU A 709 -17.77 -15.00 32.73
C LEU A 709 -16.64 -14.44 31.88
N PHE A 710 -16.48 -14.98 30.68
CA PHE A 710 -15.50 -14.51 29.71
C PHE A 710 -16.08 -13.36 28.89
N SER A 711 -15.39 -12.22 28.90
CA SER A 711 -15.72 -11.01 28.14
C SER A 711 -15.14 -11.00 26.72
N GLU A 712 -14.13 -11.82 26.46
CA GLU A 712 -13.43 -11.88 25.18
C GLU A 712 -13.06 -13.31 24.80
N ARG A 713 -12.89 -13.55 23.49
CA ARG A 713 -12.45 -14.85 23.00
C ARG A 713 -10.99 -15.07 23.41
N GLY A 714 -10.73 -16.18 24.10
CA GLY A 714 -9.37 -16.53 24.51
C GLY A 714 -8.47 -16.78 23.30
N GLN A 715 -7.20 -16.39 23.39
CA GLN A 715 -6.19 -16.69 22.36
C GLN A 715 -6.07 -18.19 22.11
N PHE A 716 -5.71 -18.58 20.89
CA PHE A 716 -5.56 -19.99 20.53
C PHE A 716 -4.51 -20.68 21.41
N GLY A 717 -4.85 -21.87 21.92
CA GLY A 717 -3.96 -22.65 22.77
C GLY A 717 -3.92 -22.22 24.24
N THR A 718 -4.85 -21.37 24.69
CA THR A 718 -4.98 -20.98 26.10
C THR A 718 -6.06 -21.78 26.84
N LEU A 719 -5.95 -21.84 28.17
CA LEU A 719 -6.95 -22.44 29.06
C LEU A 719 -8.32 -21.79 28.89
N ALA A 720 -8.38 -20.46 28.81
CA ALA A 720 -9.64 -19.73 28.56
C ALA A 720 -10.32 -20.20 27.26
N ARG A 721 -9.55 -20.34 26.18
CA ARG A 721 -10.08 -20.83 24.89
C ARG A 721 -10.62 -22.26 24.97
N MET A 722 -9.96 -23.13 25.74
CA MET A 722 -10.45 -24.50 25.98
C MET A 722 -11.75 -24.52 26.79
N LEU A 723 -11.90 -23.62 27.76
CA LEU A 723 -13.10 -23.52 28.61
C LEU A 723 -14.30 -22.90 27.87
N GLN A 724 -14.06 -22.13 26.82
CA GLN A 724 -15.09 -21.54 25.96
C GLN A 724 -15.66 -22.52 24.92
N ALA A 725 -15.12 -23.74 24.79
CA ALA A 725 -15.63 -24.74 23.86
C ALA A 725 -17.05 -25.23 24.24
N ASP A 726 -17.87 -25.59 23.25
CA ASP A 726 -19.22 -26.13 23.47
C ASP A 726 -19.30 -27.61 23.07
N PRO A 727 -19.55 -28.56 24.01
CA PRO A 727 -19.71 -28.36 25.45
C PRO A 727 -18.36 -28.17 26.18
N PRO A 728 -18.34 -27.44 27.31
CA PRO A 728 -17.11 -27.20 28.05
C PRO A 728 -16.56 -28.47 28.70
N PRO A 729 -15.23 -28.57 28.91
CA PRO A 729 -14.61 -29.73 29.53
C PRO A 729 -15.01 -29.86 31.01
N LYS A 730 -15.39 -31.07 31.44
CA LYS A 730 -15.80 -31.35 32.83
C LYS A 730 -14.61 -31.37 33.81
N ALA A 731 -13.41 -31.66 33.32
CA ALA A 731 -12.19 -31.66 34.10
C ALA A 731 -11.03 -31.19 33.25
N VAL A 732 -10.15 -30.37 33.83
CA VAL A 732 -8.99 -29.83 33.14
C VAL A 732 -7.75 -30.04 33.99
N LYS A 733 -6.64 -30.41 33.35
CA LYS A 733 -5.33 -30.48 34.00
C LYS A 733 -4.71 -29.09 33.96
N VAL A 734 -4.36 -28.56 35.13
CA VAL A 734 -3.85 -27.22 35.31
C VAL A 734 -2.58 -27.29 36.14
N THR A 735 -1.54 -26.60 35.73
CA THR A 735 -0.28 -26.51 36.49
C THR A 735 -0.35 -25.31 37.41
N VAL A 736 -0.41 -25.54 38.71
CA VAL A 736 -0.40 -24.47 39.70
C VAL A 736 1.03 -24.28 40.16
N SER A 737 1.60 -23.14 39.81
CA SER A 737 2.95 -22.76 40.20
C SER A 737 2.90 -21.59 41.18
N LYS A 738 3.65 -21.67 42.27
CA LYS A 738 3.75 -20.59 43.25
C LYS A 738 5.20 -20.37 43.65
N ARG A 739 5.62 -19.10 43.70
CA ARG A 739 6.92 -18.71 44.26
C ARG A 739 6.85 -18.72 45.79
N VAL A 740 7.74 -19.51 46.40
CA VAL A 740 7.82 -19.71 47.86
C VAL A 740 9.22 -19.30 48.32
N PRO A 741 9.36 -18.54 49.43
CA PRO A 741 10.67 -18.16 49.96
C PRO A 741 11.50 -19.39 50.36
N LEU A 742 12.81 -19.33 50.13
CA LEU A 742 13.78 -20.32 50.59
C LEU A 742 13.83 -20.31 52.12
N THR A 743 13.87 -21.48 52.75
CA THR A 743 13.93 -21.62 54.21
C THR A 743 14.96 -22.68 54.61
N GLY A 744 15.60 -22.49 55.76
CA GLY A 744 16.59 -23.44 56.32
C GLY A 744 17.88 -23.53 55.50
N ASP A 745 18.34 -24.75 55.23
CA ASP A 745 19.62 -25.05 54.57
C ASP A 745 19.69 -24.52 53.13
N GLU A 746 18.55 -24.40 52.43
CA GLU A 746 18.49 -23.86 51.06
C GLU A 746 18.84 -22.36 51.01
N LEU A 747 18.46 -21.61 52.05
CA LEU A 747 18.77 -20.19 52.16
C LEU A 747 20.28 -19.98 52.41
N VAL A 748 20.86 -20.79 53.29
CA VAL A 748 22.30 -20.75 53.61
C VAL A 748 23.12 -21.07 52.36
N ALA A 749 22.76 -22.13 51.63
CA ALA A 749 23.43 -22.50 50.40
C ALA A 749 23.33 -21.40 49.31
N TYR A 750 22.18 -20.73 49.21
CA TYR A 750 21.99 -19.61 48.30
C TYR A 750 22.86 -18.40 48.68
N GLU A 751 22.92 -18.06 49.98
CA GLU A 751 23.76 -16.95 50.48
C GLU A 751 25.26 -17.24 50.28
N GLU A 752 25.71 -18.47 50.51
CA GLU A 752 27.08 -18.91 50.23
C GLU A 752 27.42 -18.81 48.73
N GLU A 753 26.52 -19.26 47.86
CA GLU A 753 26.70 -19.16 46.41
C GLU A 753 26.72 -17.71 45.92
N GLN A 754 25.87 -16.84 46.47
CA GLN A 754 25.88 -15.41 46.16
C GLN A 754 27.17 -14.73 46.62
N ASN A 755 27.67 -15.08 47.81
CA ASN A 755 28.95 -14.57 48.29
C ASN A 755 30.11 -15.05 47.41
N ARG A 756 30.09 -16.31 46.97
CA ARG A 756 31.07 -16.82 46.00
C ARG A 756 31.02 -16.06 44.68
N LYS A 757 29.83 -15.83 44.12
CA LYS A 757 29.65 -15.04 42.88
C LYS A 757 30.11 -13.59 43.04
N LYS A 758 29.85 -12.97 44.19
CA LYS A 758 30.34 -11.60 44.50
C LYS A 758 31.87 -11.58 44.58
N GLU A 759 32.49 -12.56 45.23
CA GLU A 759 33.95 -12.69 45.25
C GLU A 759 34.55 -12.92 43.86
N GLU A 760 33.91 -13.75 43.03
CA GLU A 760 34.34 -13.99 41.64
C GLU A 760 34.19 -12.74 40.78
N ALA A 761 33.08 -11.99 40.92
CA ALA A 761 32.86 -10.73 40.22
C ALA A 761 33.87 -9.65 40.65
N LEU A 762 34.17 -9.56 41.95
CA LEU A 762 35.21 -8.67 42.49
C LEU A 762 36.60 -9.04 41.96
N LYS A 763 36.92 -10.34 41.91
CA LYS A 763 38.18 -10.83 41.31
C LYS A 763 38.24 -10.53 39.80
N ALA A 764 37.13 -10.69 39.09
CA ALA A 764 37.05 -10.39 37.66
C ALA A 764 37.17 -8.89 37.38
N SER A 765 36.58 -8.02 38.21
CA SER A 765 36.75 -6.56 38.08
C SER A 765 38.18 -6.13 38.38
N LEU A 766 38.81 -6.70 39.42
CA LEU A 766 40.21 -6.46 39.75
C LEU A 766 41.17 -6.94 38.65
N LEU A 767 40.91 -8.11 38.05
CA LEU A 767 41.66 -8.61 36.89
C LEU A 767 41.48 -7.71 35.65
N LYS A 768 40.29 -7.16 35.44
CA LYS A 768 39.99 -6.22 34.34
C LYS A 768 40.69 -4.87 34.56
N GLU A 769 40.82 -4.42 35.81
CA GLU A 769 41.65 -3.27 36.19
C GLU A 769 43.15 -3.55 36.10
N GLU A 770 43.62 -4.74 36.45
CA GLU A 770 45.03 -5.12 36.30
C GLU A 770 45.43 -5.25 34.83
N GLN A 771 44.53 -5.76 33.97
CA GLN A 771 44.71 -5.80 32.53
C GLN A 771 44.70 -4.41 31.89
N SER A 772 43.88 -3.48 32.40
CA SER A 772 43.91 -2.07 31.95
C SER A 772 45.19 -1.37 32.42
N LYS A 773 45.68 -1.64 33.64
CA LYS A 773 46.95 -1.12 34.16
C LYS A 773 48.19 -1.70 33.47
N ALA A 774 48.17 -2.98 33.07
CA ALA A 774 49.27 -3.62 32.34
C ALA A 774 49.43 -3.12 30.89
N SER A 775 48.45 -2.39 30.35
CA SER A 775 48.51 -1.78 29.02
C SER A 775 49.17 -0.39 28.99
N HIS A 776 49.48 0.18 30.17
CA HIS A 776 50.28 1.40 30.30
C HIS A 776 51.68 1.08 30.87
N GLY A 777 52.63 0.88 29.97
CA GLY A 777 54.03 0.71 30.32
C GLY A 777 54.73 2.04 30.67
N THR A 778 55.49 2.01 31.77
CA THR A 778 56.64 2.85 32.14
C THR A 778 56.50 4.36 32.07
N ASP A 779 56.45 5.01 33.24
CA ASP A 779 57.43 6.05 33.57
C ASP A 779 57.68 6.11 35.09
N ASN A 780 58.97 6.20 35.43
CA ASN A 780 59.50 6.32 36.79
C ASN A 780 59.16 7.69 37.38
N ASP A 781 58.74 7.76 38.64
CA ASP A 781 59.51 8.54 39.61
C ASP A 781 59.31 8.09 41.06
N THR A 782 60.35 8.36 41.82
CA THR A 782 60.76 7.88 43.13
C THR A 782 60.14 8.67 44.30
N GLY A 783 59.87 8.00 45.42
CA GLY A 783 59.51 8.65 46.69
C GLY A 783 59.04 7.68 47.77
N ASP A 784 59.89 7.46 48.77
CA ASP A 784 59.82 6.50 49.89
C ASP A 784 58.58 6.58 50.83
N PRO A 785 58.37 5.55 51.68
CA PRO A 785 57.12 5.28 52.40
C PRO A 785 57.06 5.93 53.79
N MET A 786 55.86 6.13 54.33
CA MET A 786 55.70 6.33 55.78
C MET A 786 54.43 5.71 56.36
N ILE A 787 54.66 4.78 57.28
CA ILE A 787 53.76 4.14 58.24
C ILE A 787 53.40 5.15 59.34
N ILE A 788 52.18 5.12 59.89
CA ILE A 788 51.75 5.35 61.30
C ILE A 788 50.22 5.13 61.31
N ASP A 789 49.66 4.05 61.85
CA ASP A 789 49.53 3.57 63.23
C ASP A 789 48.32 4.16 63.99
N ALA A 790 47.62 3.25 64.66
CA ALA A 790 46.30 3.40 65.25
C ALA A 790 46.34 3.88 66.70
N SER A 791 45.38 4.72 67.10
CA SER A 791 44.92 4.98 68.48
C SER A 791 43.80 6.05 68.39
N SER A 792 42.78 6.18 69.23
CA SER A 792 42.37 5.57 70.50
C SER A 792 40.94 6.03 70.84
N ASN A 793 40.24 5.23 71.64
CA ASN A 793 38.96 5.45 72.35
C ASN A 793 38.72 6.86 72.93
N VAL A 794 37.43 7.24 73.07
CA VAL A 794 36.73 7.64 74.34
C VAL A 794 35.22 7.90 74.07
N ALA A 795 34.35 7.36 74.94
CA ALA A 795 32.87 7.48 75.01
C ALA A 795 32.41 8.68 75.88
N PRO A 796 31.14 8.89 76.35
CA PRO A 796 29.83 8.26 76.06
C PRO A 796 28.61 9.25 75.91
N ASP A 797 27.41 8.70 75.63
CA ASP A 797 26.04 9.15 76.06
C ASP A 797 25.47 10.50 75.51
N VAL A 798 24.20 10.75 75.10
CA VAL A 798 22.83 10.19 75.23
C VAL A 798 21.97 10.78 74.08
N GLY A 799 20.94 10.09 73.57
CA GLY A 799 19.76 10.77 72.98
C GLY A 799 19.14 10.13 71.73
N SER A 800 17.81 9.94 71.77
CA SER A 800 16.97 9.20 70.82
C SER A 800 16.49 10.02 69.61
N HIS A 801 16.13 9.28 68.55
CA HIS A 801 15.26 9.61 67.41
C HIS A 801 15.83 10.30 66.14
N GLY A 802 15.44 9.72 65.00
CA GLY A 802 15.31 10.40 63.71
C GLY A 802 16.36 10.00 62.68
N GLY A 803 16.08 8.96 61.90
CA GLY A 803 16.90 8.57 60.76
C GLY A 803 16.61 9.44 59.53
N ALA A 804 17.66 9.86 58.84
CA ALA A 804 17.61 10.24 57.43
C ALA A 804 18.99 10.06 56.78
N TYR A 805 18.99 9.22 55.74
CA TYR A 805 19.84 9.21 54.54
C TYR A 805 21.37 9.30 54.68
N ARG A 806 22.01 8.14 54.54
CA ARG A 806 23.37 7.98 54.02
C ARG A 806 23.27 7.67 52.52
N ASP A 807 23.59 8.65 51.70
CA ASP A 807 23.96 8.42 50.29
C ASP A 807 25.34 7.78 50.23
N ILE A 808 25.40 6.57 49.70
CA ILE A 808 26.64 5.96 49.21
C ILE A 808 26.64 6.18 47.70
N PHE A 809 27.22 7.30 47.27
CA PHE A 809 27.66 7.45 45.89
C PHE A 809 29.10 6.98 45.77
N ILE A 810 29.29 6.07 44.82
CA ILE A 810 30.54 5.52 44.34
C ILE A 810 31.32 6.63 43.63
N ASP A 811 32.54 6.85 44.08
CA ASP A 811 33.48 7.86 43.60
C ASP A 811 34.27 7.32 42.39
N GLY A 812 34.34 8.07 41.30
CA GLY A 812 34.98 7.59 40.08
C GLY A 812 34.85 8.48 38.84
N PHE A 813 35.05 9.80 38.98
CA PHE A 813 35.38 10.64 37.82
C PHE A 813 36.25 11.84 38.26
N VAL A 814 37.54 11.79 37.93
CA VAL A 814 38.48 12.90 38.11
C VAL A 814 38.63 13.65 36.77
N PRO A 815 38.21 14.92 36.65
CA PRO A 815 38.60 15.77 35.52
C PRO A 815 39.99 16.38 35.76
N PRO A 816 40.73 16.78 34.70
CA PRO A 816 42.10 17.27 34.83
C PRO A 816 42.16 18.66 35.49
N SER A 817 43.17 18.85 36.32
CA SER A 817 43.45 20.04 37.11
C SER A 817 43.90 21.23 36.26
N THR A 818 43.09 22.28 36.19
CA THR A 818 43.59 23.66 36.07
C THR A 818 42.73 24.61 36.89
N SER A 819 43.40 25.60 37.51
CA SER A 819 42.93 26.77 38.27
C SER A 819 42.51 26.56 39.74
N VAL A 820 43.47 26.86 40.62
CA VAL A 820 43.40 27.74 41.82
C VAL A 820 42.00 27.93 42.43
N SER A 821 41.79 27.38 43.63
CA SER A 821 40.65 27.67 44.49
C SER A 821 40.70 29.13 45.02
N PRO A 822 39.61 29.91 44.99
CA PRO A 822 39.46 31.09 45.83
C PRO A 822 39.05 30.70 47.26
N MET A 823 39.64 31.40 48.21
CA MET A 823 39.29 31.39 49.62
C MET A 823 37.92 32.08 49.79
N PHE A 824 36.97 31.40 50.44
CA PHE A 824 35.57 31.78 50.77
C PHE A 824 34.47 31.45 49.75
N PRO A 825 33.31 30.93 50.22
CA PRO A 825 32.17 30.62 49.37
C PRO A 825 31.50 31.93 48.91
N PHE A 826 31.59 32.21 47.61
CA PHE A 826 30.81 33.22 46.93
C PHE A 826 29.60 32.52 46.29
N TYR A 827 28.40 32.86 46.74
CA TYR A 827 27.15 32.42 46.09
C TYR A 827 26.78 33.44 45.03
N GLU A 828 26.86 33.04 43.77
CA GLU A 828 26.40 33.86 42.65
C GLU A 828 24.90 33.61 42.46
N ASN A 829 24.05 34.53 42.91
CA ASN A 829 22.61 34.49 42.65
C ASN A 829 22.35 34.92 41.21
N THR A 830 22.17 33.96 40.31
CA THR A 830 21.60 34.25 38.99
C THR A 830 20.08 34.35 39.11
N SER A 831 19.55 35.57 39.19
CA SER A 831 18.11 35.79 39.05
C SER A 831 17.70 35.56 37.59
N ALA A 832 16.82 34.58 37.36
CA ALA A 832 16.17 34.42 36.06
C ALA A 832 15.03 35.46 35.94
N TRP A 833 15.01 36.17 34.83
CA TRP A 833 13.98 37.15 34.49
C TRP A 833 12.90 36.45 33.66
N ASP A 834 11.63 36.77 33.88
CA ASP A 834 10.58 36.38 32.93
C ASP A 834 10.37 37.47 31.86
N ASP A 835 9.63 37.14 30.79
CA ASP A 835 9.39 38.02 29.63
C ASP A 835 8.57 39.30 29.96
N PHE A 836 8.11 39.47 31.21
CA PHE A 836 7.39 40.65 31.69
C PHE A 836 8.11 41.45 32.78
N GLY A 837 9.29 41.01 33.21
CA GLY A 837 10.23 41.81 33.99
C GLY A 837 9.99 41.85 35.51
N GLU A 838 9.28 40.88 36.09
CA GLU A 838 9.21 40.73 37.55
C GLU A 838 10.20 39.70 38.08
N VAL A 839 10.75 39.97 39.27
CA VAL A 839 11.79 39.14 39.91
C VAL A 839 11.10 38.08 40.77
N ILE A 840 11.20 36.82 40.38
CA ILE A 840 10.66 35.69 41.13
C ILE A 840 11.70 35.24 42.16
N ASN A 841 11.36 35.32 43.45
CA ASN A 841 12.15 34.79 44.54
C ASN A 841 11.58 33.41 44.95
N PRO A 842 12.32 32.30 44.79
CA PRO A 842 11.79 30.94 45.04
C PRO A 842 11.30 30.71 46.47
N ASP A 843 11.85 31.44 47.44
CA ASP A 843 11.53 31.30 48.87
C ASP A 843 10.15 31.87 49.25
N ASP A 844 9.58 32.76 48.42
CA ASP A 844 8.26 33.36 48.67
C ASP A 844 7.11 32.40 48.33
N TYR A 845 7.42 31.27 47.66
CA TYR A 845 6.46 30.24 47.24
C TYR A 845 6.60 28.92 48.01
N VAL A 846 7.50 28.85 48.99
CA VAL A 846 7.59 27.71 49.92
C VAL A 846 6.62 27.95 51.07
N ILE A 847 5.50 27.23 51.07
CA ILE A 847 4.55 27.23 52.19
C ILE A 847 5.23 26.55 53.38
N LYS A 848 5.27 27.22 54.54
CA LYS A 848 5.80 26.65 55.79
C LYS A 848 4.85 25.58 56.33
N ASP A 849 5.41 24.41 56.64
CA ASP A 849 4.70 23.19 57.08
C ASP A 849 3.95 23.27 58.44
N GLU A 850 3.83 24.43 59.09
CA GLU A 850 3.30 24.50 60.46
C GLU A 850 1.77 24.71 60.58
N ASP A 851 1.05 24.99 59.49
CA ASP A 851 -0.39 25.32 59.54
C ASP A 851 -1.35 24.27 58.93
N MET A 852 -0.90 23.04 58.64
CA MET A 852 -1.74 22.01 58.01
C MET A 852 -2.01 20.74 58.83
N ASP A 853 -1.81 20.79 60.15
CA ASP A 853 -1.91 19.59 61.01
C ASP A 853 -3.30 19.33 61.63
N GLN A 854 -4.36 19.97 61.13
CA GLN A 854 -5.74 19.64 61.55
C GLN A 854 -6.71 19.71 60.37
N SER A 855 -6.79 18.61 59.61
CA SER A 855 -7.92 18.11 58.79
C SER A 855 -7.60 17.80 57.31
N ALA A 856 -7.02 16.63 57.02
CA ALA A 856 -7.33 15.77 55.86
C ALA A 856 -6.31 14.61 55.76
N PRO A 857 -6.71 13.38 55.34
CA PRO A 857 -5.80 12.26 55.15
C PRO A 857 -5.02 12.37 53.81
N HIS A 858 -3.76 11.94 53.86
CA HIS A 858 -2.69 12.09 52.87
C HIS A 858 -2.90 11.42 51.51
N GLY A 859 -2.36 12.05 50.45
CA GLY A 859 -2.11 11.46 49.13
C GLY A 859 -1.71 12.52 48.10
N GLY A 860 -0.41 12.79 47.92
CA GLY A 860 0.15 13.61 46.85
C GLY A 860 1.21 12.81 46.10
N VAL A 861 1.01 12.64 44.79
CA VAL A 861 1.74 11.72 43.89
C VAL A 861 2.83 12.49 43.12
N ASP A 862 4.03 11.91 43.03
CA ASP A 862 5.15 12.37 42.19
C ASP A 862 4.89 12.09 40.69
N VAL A 863 5.30 13.02 39.82
CA VAL A 863 4.87 13.10 38.40
C VAL A 863 5.76 12.31 37.41
N ASP A 864 6.86 11.74 37.87
CA ASP A 864 7.65 10.79 37.07
C ASP A 864 7.16 9.37 37.33
N GLY A 865 6.91 8.60 36.26
CA GLY A 865 6.29 7.26 36.26
C GLY A 865 7.05 6.15 36.98
N LYS A 866 7.51 6.39 38.21
CA LYS A 866 7.91 5.36 39.16
C LYS A 866 6.65 4.62 39.61
N LEU A 867 6.75 3.30 39.57
CA LEU A 867 5.81 2.39 40.21
C LEU A 867 5.52 2.86 41.65
N ASP A 868 4.25 2.78 42.04
CA ASP A 868 3.78 3.03 43.41
C ASP A 868 4.71 2.31 44.41
N GLU A 869 5.10 2.94 45.53
CA GLU A 869 6.08 2.38 46.47
C GLU A 869 5.72 0.94 46.92
N THR A 870 4.43 0.61 46.94
CA THR A 870 3.87 -0.73 47.21
C THR A 870 4.11 -1.74 46.07
N ALA A 871 3.99 -1.35 44.80
CA ALA A 871 4.33 -2.21 43.66
C ALA A 871 5.84 -2.37 43.51
N ALA A 872 6.60 -1.30 43.79
CA ALA A 872 8.06 -1.34 43.89
C ALA A 872 8.52 -2.28 45.02
N ASN A 873 7.84 -2.28 46.19
CA ASN A 873 8.10 -3.22 47.28
C ASN A 873 7.81 -4.69 46.89
N LEU A 874 6.82 -4.93 46.02
CA LEU A 874 6.50 -6.26 45.47
C LEU A 874 7.60 -6.79 44.53
N ILE A 875 8.37 -5.88 43.93
CA ILE A 875 9.49 -6.17 43.02
C ILE A 875 10.84 -6.22 43.77
N LEU A 876 11.01 -5.39 44.81
CA LEU A 876 12.27 -5.19 45.54
C LEU A 876 12.41 -6.03 46.81
N ASP A 877 11.34 -6.58 47.39
CA ASP A 877 11.46 -7.45 48.58
C ASP A 877 11.67 -8.93 48.17
N MET A 878 12.75 -9.19 47.41
CA MET A 878 13.16 -10.56 47.08
C MET A 878 13.92 -11.17 48.25
N LYS A 879 13.18 -11.62 49.27
CA LYS A 879 13.61 -12.82 49.98
C LYS A 879 13.86 -13.90 48.92
N PRO A 880 15.03 -14.56 48.92
CA PRO A 880 15.36 -15.51 47.88
C PRO A 880 14.30 -16.60 47.89
N SER A 881 13.77 -16.93 46.72
CA SER A 881 12.55 -17.73 46.58
C SER A 881 12.66 -18.63 45.37
N LYS A 882 12.00 -19.79 45.44
CA LYS A 882 11.94 -20.78 44.37
C LYS A 882 10.51 -20.96 43.89
N VAL A 883 10.35 -21.30 42.60
CA VAL A 883 9.06 -21.67 42.03
C VAL A 883 8.80 -23.16 42.27
N VAL A 884 7.66 -23.47 42.89
CA VAL A 884 7.18 -24.85 43.06
C VAL A 884 5.95 -25.04 42.17
N SER A 885 6.01 -26.02 41.26
CA SER A 885 4.93 -26.37 40.36
C SER A 885 4.28 -27.70 40.75
N ASN A 886 2.95 -27.73 40.79
CA ASN A 886 2.15 -28.92 41.04
C ASN A 886 1.11 -29.09 39.93
N GLU A 887 1.02 -30.27 39.33
CA GLU A 887 -0.07 -30.59 38.39
C GLU A 887 -1.33 -30.98 39.16
N LEU A 888 -2.40 -30.20 38.99
CA LEU A 888 -3.70 -30.43 39.60
C LEU A 888 -4.75 -30.76 38.52
N THR A 889 -5.64 -31.72 38.79
CA THR A 889 -6.83 -31.93 37.94
C THR A 889 -8.03 -31.24 38.58
N VAL A 890 -8.46 -30.12 38.00
CA VAL A 890 -9.59 -29.32 38.47
C VAL A 890 -10.88 -29.86 37.86
N GLN A 891 -11.86 -30.17 38.71
CA GLN A 891 -13.22 -30.54 38.29
C GLN A 891 -14.02 -29.26 38.09
N VAL A 892 -14.42 -28.97 36.85
CA VAL A 892 -15.14 -27.76 36.48
C VAL A 892 -16.63 -28.01 36.72
N LYS A 893 -17.14 -27.49 37.84
CA LYS A 893 -18.57 -27.56 38.23
C LYS A 893 -19.26 -26.20 38.16
N CYS A 894 -18.51 -25.11 38.21
CA CYS A 894 -19.02 -23.75 38.09
C CYS A 894 -19.74 -23.53 36.74
N SER A 895 -20.59 -22.51 36.70
CA SER A 895 -21.20 -22.08 35.45
C SER A 895 -20.18 -21.31 34.61
N LEU A 896 -20.03 -21.67 33.33
CA LEU A 896 -19.16 -20.98 32.38
C LEU A 896 -20.02 -20.28 31.34
N HIS A 897 -19.80 -18.98 31.14
CA HIS A 897 -20.49 -18.20 30.13
C HIS A 897 -19.51 -17.32 29.36
N TYR A 898 -19.68 -17.27 28.05
CA TYR A 898 -18.97 -16.36 27.16
C TYR A 898 -19.93 -15.30 26.64
N MET A 899 -19.59 -14.03 26.80
CA MET A 899 -20.32 -12.89 26.27
C MET A 899 -19.35 -11.98 25.51
N ASP A 900 -19.64 -11.69 24.25
CA ASP A 900 -18.76 -10.91 23.38
C ASP A 900 -18.73 -9.42 23.77
N PHE A 901 -17.71 -9.02 24.53
CA PHE A 901 -17.38 -7.64 24.90
C PHE A 901 -16.03 -7.19 24.30
N GLU A 902 -15.58 -7.82 23.22
CA GLU A 902 -14.29 -7.52 22.58
C GLU A 902 -14.21 -6.11 21.99
N GLY A 903 -15.34 -5.45 21.72
CA GLY A 903 -15.34 -4.09 21.16
C GLY A 903 -14.71 -4.02 19.76
N ARG A 904 -15.05 -4.97 18.89
CA ARG A 904 -14.69 -5.00 17.46
C ARG A 904 -15.94 -4.92 16.59
N SER A 905 -15.77 -4.51 15.33
CA SER A 905 -16.88 -4.44 14.37
C SER A 905 -17.44 -5.82 14.00
N ASP A 906 -18.76 -5.91 13.81
CA ASP A 906 -19.42 -7.14 13.37
C ASP A 906 -19.33 -7.35 11.85
N GLY A 907 -19.47 -8.59 11.40
CA GLY A 907 -19.22 -8.97 10.01
C GLY A 907 -20.14 -8.31 8.98
N ARG A 908 -21.34 -7.84 9.37
CA ARG A 908 -22.22 -7.05 8.47
C ARG A 908 -21.69 -5.64 8.29
N SER A 909 -21.28 -5.02 9.39
CA SER A 909 -20.78 -3.65 9.42
C SER A 909 -19.43 -3.55 8.70
N ILE A 910 -18.51 -4.49 8.90
CA ILE A 910 -17.24 -4.54 8.14
C ILE A 910 -17.51 -4.53 6.63
N LYS A 911 -18.42 -5.38 6.14
CA LYS A 911 -18.78 -5.42 4.71
C LYS A 911 -19.39 -4.11 4.21
N SER A 912 -20.22 -3.46 5.02
CA SER A 912 -20.81 -2.15 4.70
C SER A 912 -19.76 -1.05 4.64
N ILE A 913 -18.86 -1.00 5.63
CA ILE A 913 -17.79 -0.01 5.73
C ILE A 913 -16.82 -0.17 4.56
N LEU A 914 -16.38 -1.39 4.24
CA LEU A 914 -15.52 -1.65 3.09
C LEU A 914 -16.15 -1.24 1.76
N SER A 915 -17.46 -1.44 1.62
CA SER A 915 -18.21 -0.97 0.45
C SER A 915 -18.31 0.56 0.35
N HIS A 916 -18.34 1.26 1.50
CA HIS A 916 -18.34 2.72 1.56
C HIS A 916 -16.97 3.32 1.26
N VAL A 917 -15.92 2.78 1.91
CA VAL A 917 -14.53 3.22 1.73
C VAL A 917 -14.05 2.97 0.30
N ALA A 918 -14.49 1.86 -0.33
CA ALA A 918 -14.20 1.50 -1.71
C ALA A 918 -12.70 1.62 -2.09
N PRO A 919 -11.80 0.90 -1.38
CA PRO A 919 -10.35 0.96 -1.62
C PRO A 919 -9.98 0.46 -3.02
N LEU A 920 -8.88 0.97 -3.59
CA LEU A 920 -8.38 0.51 -4.89
C LEU A 920 -7.80 -0.92 -4.80
N LYS A 921 -7.03 -1.17 -3.74
CA LYS A 921 -6.48 -2.48 -3.38
C LYS A 921 -6.80 -2.76 -1.91
N LEU A 922 -7.22 -3.98 -1.63
CA LEU A 922 -7.56 -4.44 -0.29
C LEU A 922 -6.64 -5.61 0.09
N VAL A 923 -6.00 -5.52 1.24
CA VAL A 923 -5.21 -6.61 1.83
C VAL A 923 -5.91 -7.07 3.10
N LEU A 924 -6.36 -8.32 3.10
CA LEU A 924 -6.99 -8.95 4.25
C LEU A 924 -5.90 -9.67 5.05
N VAL A 925 -5.71 -9.20 6.28
CA VAL A 925 -4.85 -9.83 7.30
C VAL A 925 -5.74 -10.35 8.44
N HIS A 926 -5.17 -11.01 9.44
CA HIS A 926 -5.80 -11.45 10.69
C HIS A 926 -7.18 -12.15 10.65
N GLY A 927 -7.28 -13.28 11.32
CA GLY A 927 -8.52 -14.05 11.42
C GLY A 927 -8.41 -15.46 10.84
N THR A 928 -9.42 -16.26 11.12
CA THR A 928 -9.46 -17.67 10.72
C THR A 928 -9.53 -17.81 9.20
N ALA A 929 -8.97 -18.91 8.67
CA ALA A 929 -8.97 -19.16 7.23
C ALA A 929 -10.38 -19.15 6.60
N GLU A 930 -11.39 -19.61 7.33
CA GLU A 930 -12.79 -19.57 6.90
C GLU A 930 -13.32 -18.12 6.80
N ALA A 931 -13.04 -17.30 7.81
CA ALA A 931 -13.50 -15.91 7.86
C ALA A 931 -12.83 -15.04 6.79
N THR A 932 -11.52 -15.19 6.61
CA THR A 932 -10.73 -14.46 5.60
C THR A 932 -11.20 -14.78 4.19
N GLU A 933 -11.41 -16.06 3.85
CA GLU A 933 -11.86 -16.46 2.52
C GLU A 933 -13.30 -16.00 2.23
N HIS A 934 -14.19 -16.07 3.24
CA HIS A 934 -15.55 -15.56 3.10
C HIS A 934 -15.59 -14.04 2.85
N LEU A 935 -14.77 -13.26 3.58
CA LEU A 935 -14.68 -11.82 3.37
C LEU A 935 -14.05 -11.48 2.02
N LYS A 936 -13.02 -12.21 1.61
CA LYS A 936 -12.36 -12.06 0.30
C LYS A 936 -13.35 -12.24 -0.85
N GLN A 937 -14.14 -13.30 -0.83
CA GLN A 937 -15.15 -13.57 -1.86
C GLN A 937 -16.22 -12.47 -1.93
N HIS A 938 -16.63 -11.93 -0.78
CA HIS A 938 -17.54 -10.80 -0.73
C HIS A 938 -16.93 -9.53 -1.35
N CYS A 939 -15.68 -9.22 -1.00
CA CYS A 939 -15.00 -8.00 -1.44
C CYS A 939 -14.67 -8.04 -2.95
N LEU A 940 -14.25 -9.19 -3.48
CA LEU A 940 -14.01 -9.38 -4.93
C LEU A 940 -15.27 -9.15 -5.76
N LYS A 941 -16.45 -9.44 -5.19
CA LYS A 941 -17.74 -9.31 -5.87
C LYS A 941 -18.31 -7.88 -5.78
N ASN A 942 -18.17 -7.23 -4.63
CA ASN A 942 -18.94 -6.02 -4.30
C ASN A 942 -18.09 -4.77 -4.03
N VAL A 943 -16.81 -4.91 -3.70
CA VAL A 943 -15.97 -3.80 -3.19
C VAL A 943 -14.93 -3.38 -4.23
N CYS A 944 -13.95 -4.24 -4.54
CA CYS A 944 -12.87 -3.91 -5.46
C CYS A 944 -12.34 -5.17 -6.18
N PRO A 945 -11.76 -5.01 -7.39
CA PRO A 945 -11.25 -6.14 -8.16
C PRO A 945 -9.93 -6.72 -7.62
N HIS A 946 -9.16 -5.96 -6.84
CA HIS A 946 -7.86 -6.35 -6.31
C HIS A 946 -7.95 -6.58 -4.79
N VAL A 947 -8.29 -7.81 -4.40
CA VAL A 947 -8.33 -8.25 -3.00
C VAL A 947 -7.28 -9.34 -2.77
N TYR A 948 -6.36 -9.10 -1.85
CA TYR A 948 -5.27 -10.01 -1.50
C TYR A 948 -5.47 -10.59 -0.10
N ALA A 949 -5.08 -11.85 0.08
CA ALA A 949 -5.09 -12.55 1.37
C ALA A 949 -3.78 -13.38 1.45
N PRO A 950 -2.65 -12.74 1.84
CA PRO A 950 -1.31 -13.34 1.78
C PRO A 950 -1.12 -14.45 2.81
N GLN A 951 -0.20 -15.38 2.55
CA GLN A 951 0.34 -16.29 3.57
C GLN A 951 1.47 -15.62 4.36
N ILE A 952 1.87 -16.25 5.47
CA ILE A 952 3.02 -15.80 6.28
C ILE A 952 4.28 -15.73 5.40
N GLU A 953 5.02 -14.62 5.49
CA GLU A 953 6.18 -14.27 4.66
C GLU A 953 5.88 -14.10 3.15
N GLU A 954 4.62 -14.13 2.71
CA GLU A 954 4.24 -13.84 1.32
C GLU A 954 4.20 -12.33 1.07
N THR A 955 5.17 -11.82 0.31
CA THR A 955 5.20 -10.42 -0.08
C THR A 955 4.24 -10.12 -1.22
N ILE A 956 3.29 -9.21 -0.99
CA ILE A 956 2.39 -8.68 -2.01
C ILE A 956 2.95 -7.35 -2.52
N ASP A 957 2.99 -7.22 -3.84
CA ASP A 957 3.24 -5.94 -4.50
C ASP A 957 1.95 -5.12 -4.54
N VAL A 958 1.96 -4.00 -3.83
CA VAL A 958 0.82 -3.10 -3.69
C VAL A 958 1.03 -1.77 -4.41
N THR A 959 2.12 -1.60 -5.16
CA THR A 959 2.45 -0.37 -5.89
C THR A 959 1.33 0.06 -6.85
N SER A 960 0.81 1.27 -6.66
CA SER A 960 -0.23 1.84 -7.53
C SER A 960 0.35 2.19 -8.91
N ASP A 961 -0.30 1.76 -9.99
CA ASP A 961 0.03 2.19 -11.36
C ASP A 961 -0.41 3.65 -11.67
N LEU A 962 -0.82 4.40 -10.64
CA LEU A 962 -1.39 5.74 -10.77
C LEU A 962 -0.28 6.78 -10.68
N CYS A 963 0.05 7.43 -11.80
CA CYS A 963 0.93 8.59 -11.77
C CYS A 963 0.16 9.79 -11.17
N ALA A 964 0.44 10.11 -9.91
CA ALA A 964 -0.04 11.33 -9.28
C ALA A 964 0.81 12.54 -9.72
N TYR A 965 0.16 13.66 -10.05
CA TYR A 965 0.83 14.92 -10.38
C TYR A 965 0.24 16.05 -9.54
N LYS A 966 1.09 16.77 -8.80
CA LYS A 966 0.67 17.97 -8.08
C LYS A 966 0.56 19.15 -9.06
N VAL A 967 -0.67 19.62 -9.29
CA VAL A 967 -0.96 20.77 -10.16
C VAL A 967 -1.63 21.87 -9.36
N GLN A 968 -1.13 23.09 -9.45
CA GLN A 968 -1.66 24.25 -8.74
C GLN A 968 -2.70 25.01 -9.60
N LEU A 969 -3.88 25.27 -9.05
CA LEU A 969 -4.86 26.14 -9.70
C LEU A 969 -4.37 27.60 -9.64
N SER A 970 -4.33 28.30 -10.79
CA SER A 970 -3.98 29.73 -10.79
C SER A 970 -5.10 30.57 -10.20
N GLU A 971 -4.75 31.66 -9.49
CA GLU A 971 -5.73 32.58 -8.88
C GLU A 971 -6.69 33.18 -9.93
N LYS A 972 -6.16 33.50 -11.12
CA LYS A 972 -6.94 34.02 -12.26
C LYS A 972 -7.99 33.04 -12.77
N LEU A 973 -7.73 31.74 -12.63
CA LEU A 973 -8.68 30.71 -13.02
C LEU A 973 -9.74 30.55 -11.93
N MET A 974 -9.34 30.50 -10.65
CA MET A 974 -10.26 30.42 -9.50
C MET A 974 -11.27 31.56 -9.45
N SER A 975 -10.88 32.79 -9.82
CA SER A 975 -11.81 33.93 -9.86
C SER A 975 -12.92 33.80 -10.92
N ASN A 976 -12.71 32.96 -11.95
CA ASN A 976 -13.67 32.75 -13.04
C ASN A 976 -14.52 31.48 -12.84
N VAL A 977 -14.29 30.72 -11.77
CA VAL A 977 -15.03 29.48 -11.49
C VAL A 977 -16.43 29.82 -10.98
N LEU A 978 -17.43 29.33 -11.69
CA LEU A 978 -18.83 29.43 -11.28
C LEU A 978 -19.18 28.25 -10.38
N PHE A 979 -19.20 28.48 -9.07
CA PHE A 979 -19.65 27.49 -8.09
C PHE A 979 -21.18 27.43 -8.05
N LYS A 980 -21.71 26.20 -8.04
CA LYS A 980 -23.14 25.92 -7.85
C LYS A 980 -23.30 24.95 -6.67
N LYS A 981 -24.22 25.26 -5.76
CA LYS A 981 -24.45 24.47 -4.53
C LYS A 981 -25.35 23.26 -4.80
N LEU A 982 -24.86 22.04 -4.53
CA LEU A 982 -25.60 20.77 -4.55
C LEU A 982 -25.68 20.21 -3.12
N GLY A 983 -26.83 20.39 -2.46
CA GLY A 983 -26.98 20.01 -1.05
C GLY A 983 -26.01 20.81 -0.17
N ASP A 984 -25.07 20.11 0.47
CA ASP A 984 -24.01 20.69 1.30
C ASP A 984 -22.70 20.94 0.51
N TYR A 985 -22.60 20.47 -0.74
CA TYR A 985 -21.40 20.59 -1.56
C TYR A 985 -21.51 21.73 -2.58
N GLU A 986 -20.37 22.29 -3.00
CA GLU A 986 -20.28 23.23 -4.12
C GLU A 986 -19.54 22.58 -5.28
N ILE A 987 -20.15 22.65 -6.47
CA ILE A 987 -19.65 21.97 -7.66
C ILE A 987 -19.42 23.00 -8.77
N SER A 988 -18.33 22.82 -9.51
CA SER A 988 -18.01 23.63 -10.67
C SER A 988 -17.36 22.77 -11.77
N TRP A 989 -17.59 23.16 -13.02
CA TRP A 989 -16.88 22.61 -14.17
C TRP A 989 -15.73 23.54 -14.53
N LEU A 990 -14.54 22.98 -14.75
CA LEU A 990 -13.32 23.72 -14.99
C LEU A 990 -12.57 23.14 -16.20
N ASP A 991 -12.40 23.97 -17.22
CA ASP A 991 -11.49 23.69 -18.34
C ASP A 991 -10.30 24.66 -18.25
N ALA A 992 -9.07 24.14 -18.35
CA ALA A 992 -7.86 24.92 -18.15
C ALA A 992 -6.68 24.41 -18.98
N ASP A 993 -5.77 25.31 -19.36
CA ASP A 993 -4.51 24.98 -20.03
C ASP A 993 -3.44 24.66 -18.96
N VAL A 994 -2.67 23.58 -19.15
CA VAL A 994 -1.58 23.21 -18.24
C VAL A 994 -0.31 23.98 -18.62
N GLY A 995 0.14 24.88 -17.75
CA GLY A 995 1.37 25.66 -17.88
C GLY A 995 2.37 25.39 -16.74
N LYS A 996 3.51 26.06 -16.77
CA LYS A 996 4.47 26.11 -15.66
C LYS A 996 4.57 27.53 -15.12
N THR A 997 4.62 27.70 -13.80
CA THR A 997 4.94 28.97 -13.16
C THR A 997 6.44 29.27 -13.25
N GLU A 998 6.84 30.50 -12.93
CA GLU A 998 8.25 30.94 -12.91
C GLU A 998 9.14 30.09 -11.99
N ASN A 999 8.53 29.44 -10.99
CA ASN A 999 9.19 28.54 -10.03
C ASN A 999 9.25 27.07 -10.50
N GLY A 1000 8.78 26.77 -11.71
CA GLY A 1000 8.82 25.43 -12.30
C GLY A 1000 7.66 24.50 -11.93
N THR A 1001 6.75 24.92 -11.04
CA THR A 1001 5.55 24.15 -10.64
C THR A 1001 4.51 24.11 -11.76
N LEU A 1002 3.84 22.96 -11.95
CA LEU A 1002 2.74 22.83 -12.91
C LEU A 1002 1.52 23.60 -12.41
N SER A 1003 0.94 24.46 -13.27
CA SER A 1003 -0.24 25.27 -12.93
C SER A 1003 -1.32 25.22 -14.01
N LEU A 1004 -2.58 25.21 -13.60
CA LEU A 1004 -3.75 25.37 -14.46
C LEU A 1004 -4.03 26.85 -14.72
N LEU A 1005 -3.89 27.26 -15.98
CA LEU A 1005 -4.11 28.61 -16.48
C LEU A 1005 -5.49 28.72 -17.16
N PRO A 1006 -6.10 29.92 -17.17
CA PRO A 1006 -7.34 30.17 -17.91
C PRO A 1006 -7.17 29.81 -19.38
N LEU A 1007 -8.19 29.18 -19.97
CA LEU A 1007 -8.23 28.89 -21.40
C LEU A 1007 -8.00 30.16 -22.21
N SER A 1008 -7.05 30.07 -23.14
CA SER A 1008 -6.74 31.16 -24.07
C SER A 1008 -7.78 31.32 -25.19
N LYS A 1009 -8.79 30.42 -25.28
CA LYS A 1009 -9.91 30.45 -26.24
C LYS A 1009 -11.25 30.22 -25.51
N ALA A 1010 -12.36 30.73 -26.06
CA ALA A 1010 -13.69 30.48 -25.52
C ALA A 1010 -13.98 28.97 -25.43
N ALA A 1011 -14.43 28.51 -24.26
CA ALA A 1011 -14.71 27.11 -24.01
C ALA A 1011 -15.78 26.58 -25.00
N LEU A 1012 -15.55 25.38 -25.54
CA LEU A 1012 -16.54 24.67 -26.34
C LEU A 1012 -17.72 24.28 -25.43
N PRO A 1013 -18.98 24.34 -25.93
CA PRO A 1013 -20.12 23.89 -25.14
C PRO A 1013 -19.96 22.40 -24.80
N HIS A 1014 -19.82 22.09 -23.51
CA HIS A 1014 -19.73 20.73 -23.00
C HIS A 1014 -21.09 20.02 -23.09
N LYS A 1015 -21.06 18.69 -23.19
CA LYS A 1015 -22.26 17.86 -23.10
C LYS A 1015 -22.73 17.88 -21.66
N SER A 1016 -24.00 18.21 -21.46
CA SER A 1016 -24.59 18.35 -20.14
C SER A 1016 -24.48 17.06 -19.31
N VAL A 1017 -23.76 17.08 -18.19
CA VAL A 1017 -23.53 15.93 -17.30
C VAL A 1017 -24.48 16.03 -16.11
N LEU A 1018 -25.30 14.99 -15.92
CA LEU A 1018 -26.22 14.92 -14.78
C LEU A 1018 -25.44 14.45 -13.54
N VAL A 1019 -25.37 15.28 -12.50
CA VAL A 1019 -24.68 14.95 -11.25
C VAL A 1019 -25.71 14.60 -10.17
N GLY A 1020 -25.64 13.37 -9.66
CA GLY A 1020 -26.53 12.84 -8.62
C GLY A 1020 -27.46 11.72 -9.11
N ASP A 1021 -27.83 10.81 -8.19
CA ASP A 1021 -28.74 9.70 -8.47
C ASP A 1021 -30.20 10.12 -8.30
N LEU A 1022 -30.95 10.15 -9.40
CA LEU A 1022 -32.38 10.45 -9.36
C LEU A 1022 -33.17 9.23 -8.87
N LYS A 1023 -33.63 9.28 -7.61
CA LYS A 1023 -34.64 8.37 -7.06
C LYS A 1023 -36.04 8.86 -7.45
N MET A 1024 -36.72 8.10 -8.30
CA MET A 1024 -38.05 8.46 -8.82
C MET A 1024 -39.11 8.63 -7.70
N ALA A 1025 -38.97 7.90 -6.58
CA ALA A 1025 -39.90 7.99 -5.46
C ALA A 1025 -39.79 9.34 -4.72
N ASP A 1026 -38.58 9.82 -4.49
CA ASP A 1026 -38.32 11.09 -3.79
C ASP A 1026 -38.76 12.27 -4.67
N PHE A 1027 -38.46 12.20 -5.97
CA PHE A 1027 -38.88 13.24 -6.92
C PHE A 1027 -40.41 13.30 -7.08
N LYS A 1028 -41.11 12.15 -7.00
CA LYS A 1028 -42.58 12.12 -6.94
C LYS A 1028 -43.11 12.92 -5.74
N GLN A 1029 -42.55 12.70 -4.55
CA GLN A 1029 -42.95 13.43 -3.34
C GLN A 1029 -42.66 14.93 -3.49
N PHE A 1030 -41.50 15.29 -4.06
CA PHE A 1030 -41.13 16.67 -4.33
C PHE A 1030 -42.10 17.36 -5.30
N LEU A 1031 -42.40 16.74 -6.44
CA LEU A 1031 -43.36 17.30 -7.41
C LEU A 1031 -44.76 17.42 -6.82
N SER A 1032 -45.18 16.44 -6.00
CA SER A 1032 -46.46 16.49 -5.27
C SER A 1032 -46.50 17.66 -4.27
N SER A 1033 -45.39 17.92 -3.57
CA SER A 1033 -45.26 19.06 -2.64
C SER A 1033 -45.33 20.43 -3.35
N LYS A 1034 -45.02 20.46 -4.65
CA LYS A 1034 -45.13 21.65 -5.51
C LYS A 1034 -46.48 21.76 -6.24
N GLY A 1035 -47.44 20.91 -5.87
CA GLY A 1035 -48.81 20.94 -6.39
C GLY A 1035 -49.01 20.29 -7.76
N ILE A 1036 -48.06 19.48 -8.24
CA ILE A 1036 -48.17 18.74 -9.51
C ILE A 1036 -48.74 17.36 -9.20
N GLN A 1037 -49.79 16.94 -9.89
CA GLN A 1037 -50.31 15.58 -9.76
C GLN A 1037 -49.34 14.59 -10.40
N VAL A 1038 -48.83 13.62 -9.63
CA VAL A 1038 -47.85 12.65 -10.12
C VAL A 1038 -48.25 11.22 -9.78
N GLU A 1039 -48.27 10.35 -10.78
CA GLU A 1039 -48.58 8.93 -10.65
C GLU A 1039 -47.45 8.07 -11.23
N PHE A 1040 -47.26 6.87 -10.68
CA PHE A 1040 -46.24 5.93 -11.16
C PHE A 1040 -46.89 4.93 -12.10
N ALA A 1041 -46.46 4.89 -13.37
CA ALA A 1041 -47.03 4.00 -14.38
C ALA A 1041 -45.94 3.44 -15.30
N GLY A 1042 -45.83 2.11 -15.38
CA GLY A 1042 -44.94 1.43 -16.33
C GLY A 1042 -43.44 1.76 -16.19
N GLY A 1043 -42.96 2.06 -14.98
CA GLY A 1043 -41.56 2.45 -14.75
C GLY A 1043 -41.23 3.91 -15.07
N ALA A 1044 -42.25 4.74 -15.33
CA ALA A 1044 -42.13 6.18 -15.53
C ALA A 1044 -43.03 6.96 -14.56
N LEU A 1045 -42.64 8.20 -14.26
CA LEU A 1045 -43.45 9.16 -13.53
C LEU A 1045 -44.33 9.93 -14.52
N ARG A 1046 -45.64 9.80 -14.38
CA ARG A 1046 -46.59 10.61 -15.14
C ARG A 1046 -46.93 11.85 -14.32
N CYS A 1047 -46.57 13.02 -14.83
CA CYS A 1047 -46.74 14.31 -14.18
C CYS A 1047 -47.81 15.11 -14.94
N GLY A 1048 -48.97 15.30 -14.31
CA GLY A 1048 -50.15 15.86 -14.97
C GLY A 1048 -50.72 14.95 -16.05
N GLU A 1049 -51.44 15.53 -17.02
CA GLU A 1049 -52.13 14.76 -18.06
C GLU A 1049 -51.18 14.27 -19.18
N TYR A 1050 -50.16 15.08 -19.51
CA TYR A 1050 -49.41 14.96 -20.77
C TYR A 1050 -47.90 14.78 -20.65
N VAL A 1051 -47.29 14.97 -19.47
CA VAL A 1051 -45.84 14.89 -19.28
C VAL A 1051 -45.46 13.59 -18.59
N THR A 1052 -44.46 12.91 -19.12
CA THR A 1052 -43.91 11.67 -18.56
C THR A 1052 -42.40 11.76 -18.41
N LEU A 1053 -41.90 11.23 -17.30
CA LEU A 1053 -40.51 11.25 -16.88
C LEU A 1053 -40.02 9.81 -16.76
N ARG A 1054 -39.06 9.42 -17.59
CA ARG A 1054 -38.48 8.08 -17.60
C ARG A 1054 -36.98 8.13 -17.33
N LYS A 1055 -36.51 7.23 -16.48
CA LYS A 1055 -35.08 6.97 -16.28
C LYS A 1055 -34.65 5.87 -17.26
N VAL A 1056 -33.70 6.19 -18.15
CA VAL A 1056 -33.11 5.24 -19.12
C VAL A 1056 -31.72 4.87 -18.64
N SER A 1057 -31.52 3.60 -18.30
CA SER A 1057 -30.23 3.00 -17.98
C SER A 1057 -29.73 2.21 -19.19
N ASP A 1058 -28.52 2.47 -19.67
CA ASP A 1058 -27.89 1.67 -20.73
C ASP A 1058 -27.70 0.23 -20.22
N ALA A 1059 -28.41 -0.72 -20.82
CA ALA A 1059 -28.48 -2.11 -20.36
C ALA A 1059 -27.20 -2.94 -20.64
N SER A 1060 -26.13 -2.34 -21.17
CA SER A 1060 -24.90 -3.03 -21.56
C SER A 1060 -23.79 -3.01 -20.51
N GLN A 1061 -23.89 -2.23 -19.43
CA GLN A 1061 -22.91 -2.23 -18.34
C GLN A 1061 -23.46 -2.92 -17.08
N LYS A 1062 -23.33 -4.25 -17.03
CA LYS A 1062 -23.42 -5.02 -15.77
C LYS A 1062 -22.09 -4.94 -15.04
N GLY A 1063 -21.86 -3.83 -14.35
CA GLY A 1063 -20.75 -3.61 -13.43
C GLY A 1063 -21.02 -2.29 -12.72
N GLY A 1064 -21.00 -2.29 -11.38
CA GLY A 1064 -21.47 -1.20 -10.51
C GLY A 1064 -20.65 0.11 -10.56
N GLY A 1065 -20.26 0.57 -11.74
CA GLY A 1065 -19.82 1.94 -11.95
C GLY A 1065 -21.01 2.87 -12.10
N SER A 1066 -20.85 4.12 -11.65
CA SER A 1066 -21.76 5.23 -11.92
C SER A 1066 -21.85 5.48 -13.44
N GLY A 1067 -22.71 4.71 -14.11
CA GLY A 1067 -23.06 4.94 -15.51
C GLY A 1067 -23.88 6.22 -15.60
N THR A 1068 -23.63 7.03 -16.63
CA THR A 1068 -24.39 8.26 -16.89
C THR A 1068 -25.89 7.94 -17.00
N GLN A 1069 -26.64 8.26 -15.95
CA GLN A 1069 -28.09 8.07 -15.92
C GLN A 1069 -28.75 9.11 -16.82
N GLN A 1070 -29.47 8.66 -17.85
CA GLN A 1070 -30.18 9.58 -18.74
C GLN A 1070 -31.65 9.67 -18.32
N VAL A 1071 -32.12 10.88 -18.03
CA VAL A 1071 -33.52 11.16 -17.72
C VAL A 1071 -34.17 11.73 -18.97
N VAL A 1072 -35.23 11.10 -19.45
CA VAL A 1072 -35.99 11.52 -20.62
C VAL A 1072 -37.32 12.09 -20.16
N ILE A 1073 -37.62 13.32 -20.56
CA ILE A 1073 -38.93 13.95 -20.39
C ILE A 1073 -39.66 13.87 -21.73
N GLU A 1074 -40.77 13.14 -21.78
CA GLU A 1074 -41.61 12.95 -22.96
C GLU A 1074 -42.95 13.67 -22.74
N GLY A 1075 -43.33 14.58 -23.63
CA GLY A 1075 -44.61 15.29 -23.57
C GLY A 1075 -44.70 16.48 -24.54
N PRO A 1076 -45.90 17.04 -24.76
CA PRO A 1076 -46.07 18.27 -25.52
C PRO A 1076 -45.47 19.46 -24.77
N LEU A 1077 -44.98 20.47 -25.51
CA LEU A 1077 -44.41 21.69 -24.95
C LEU A 1077 -45.53 22.56 -24.32
N CYS A 1078 -45.89 22.28 -23.07
CA CYS A 1078 -46.85 23.04 -22.26
C CYS A 1078 -46.17 23.74 -21.06
N GLU A 1079 -46.87 24.62 -20.36
CA GLU A 1079 -46.33 25.29 -19.15
C GLU A 1079 -45.87 24.27 -18.10
N ASP A 1080 -46.63 23.20 -17.91
CA ASP A 1080 -46.25 22.11 -17.00
C ASP A 1080 -44.95 21.43 -17.43
N TYR A 1081 -44.70 21.24 -18.73
CA TYR A 1081 -43.44 20.69 -19.24
C TYR A 1081 -42.25 21.57 -18.85
N TYR A 1082 -42.35 22.89 -19.04
CA TYR A 1082 -41.28 23.82 -18.68
C TYR A 1082 -41.08 23.91 -17.17
N LYS A 1083 -42.17 23.94 -16.39
CA LYS A 1083 -42.16 23.97 -14.93
C LYS A 1083 -41.56 22.70 -14.32
N ILE A 1084 -41.94 21.52 -14.83
CA ILE A 1084 -41.37 20.23 -14.41
C ILE A 1084 -39.88 20.15 -14.79
N ARG A 1085 -39.50 20.65 -15.96
CA ARG A 1085 -38.09 20.71 -16.38
C ARG A 1085 -37.27 21.63 -15.48
N GLU A 1086 -37.79 22.79 -15.11
CA GLU A 1086 -37.13 23.72 -14.19
C GLU A 1086 -37.03 23.14 -12.77
N LEU A 1087 -38.08 22.47 -12.28
CA LEU A 1087 -38.07 21.75 -11.01
C LEU A 1087 -37.08 20.57 -11.01
N LEU A 1088 -36.95 19.88 -12.14
CA LEU A 1088 -35.93 18.85 -12.32
C LEU A 1088 -34.53 19.48 -12.27
N TYR A 1089 -34.30 20.58 -12.99
CA TYR A 1089 -32.99 21.24 -13.07
C TYR A 1089 -32.59 21.99 -11.79
N SER A 1090 -33.56 22.36 -10.94
CA SER A 1090 -33.29 22.99 -9.64
C SER A 1090 -32.95 21.99 -8.54
N GLN A 1091 -33.48 20.76 -8.62
CA GLN A 1091 -33.11 19.66 -7.72
C GLN A 1091 -31.89 18.87 -8.20
N PHE A 1092 -31.66 18.78 -9.51
CA PHE A 1092 -30.59 17.99 -10.13
C PHE A 1092 -29.85 18.86 -11.14
N TYR A 1093 -28.52 18.93 -11.04
CA TYR A 1093 -27.76 19.80 -11.92
C TYR A 1093 -27.26 19.06 -13.16
N LEU A 1094 -27.51 19.68 -14.31
CA LEU A 1094 -26.76 19.47 -15.54
C LEU A 1094 -25.57 20.43 -15.49
N LEU A 1095 -24.35 19.89 -15.37
CA LEU A 1095 -23.11 20.63 -15.66
C LEU A 1095 -22.99 20.75 -17.17
#